data_AF-A0A1G1PKR7-F1
#
_entry.id   AF-A0A1G1PKR7-F1
#
_cell.length_a   1.000
_cell.length_b   1.000
_cell.length_c   1.000
_cell.angle_alpha   90.00
_cell.angle_beta   90.00
_cell.angle_gamma   90.00
#
_symmetry.space_group_name_H-M   'P 1'
#
loop_
_entity.id
_entity.type
_entity.pdbx_description
1 polymer ?
#
loop_
_entity_poly.entity_id
_entity_poly.type
_entity_poly.pdbx_seq_one_letter_code
_entity_poly.pdbx_strand_id
1 'polypeptide(L)'
;MNVEKARLDKILSNEEIRTIITALGTGVGEEFDITKLRYHKVVLMADADSLTASQPIMLYDKEAQKLLITKIGDFVESCCHPQRYQALSLDTDTHRLEWQDICEIIKHPLRTEIYKIRTQNGYELEITSCHSVYIWKEGESVLREGSKIKPGDILIFPLRLPREERTIHIDLKEVLAKNTARKNIFVRLKKDFLNSLPEETHIDLSLEAWIKLQDRRESLGLSRYKAAKLAGVYKTVIQQWETKQDNVMPQYGKLKPYLHAIGRDLSVEDCYVYLPIKCWRGEGADNGIKFFLDNHTREIKARFELDEKLAYLLGWYLGDGRASFIAGSPNRFILSLGKGKVTKYLNNLTAVIKELFGANPVIDRRNDTNINIHFHSMSFKLLLEYFGLLGKKAHEKFIPLEFFNVKESVRRALLRGLIESDGYIVVQKTKSRAGGGLRRVLGYCTVSSDLAQGLVYIFRQMGIFPSMSRQWSKPHLRKGKIFKSNYQKIDVYVSSKEQLLAIQDIWQNHKDAEKLTGWICRPRKQGHWGKPFVQISQDCVGLKVISAQKVEDAADRYKYVYDLSVAKNQNFVAGEGAMVCHNTDGSHIRTLLLTLLYRQMPKLVEDGYVYIAQPPLYKIKRGQREEYIQTEVQMDETVLDLGQEGNSFIRLKDKQAFSGQQFKELLGLLVELEKTGRILEKRGVNFIKYLNFRHPKTKKMPIYRVKVDGIDQFIYSDQELAKRTQEEKENGLDVLELFEAKDIEALAAKLEKLGIEPSSYAQEAIQKQDVSYKDKEKEQKFKPLYRISDAEKAQKDFFFLKDVLTFIKQQAAKGMHIQRYKGLGEMNPGQLWETTMDPQKRTLLKVTLEDAVETDKMFTVLMGDAVEPRREFIENYAHQVKNLDV
;
A
#
# COMPACT_ATOMS: atom_id res chain seq x y z
N MET A 1 -29.41 5.61 9.68
CA MET A 1 -30.31 6.04 10.78
C MET A 1 -29.48 6.49 11.97
N ASN A 2 -29.61 7.71 12.49
CA ASN A 2 -29.07 8.04 13.82
C ASN A 2 -30.25 8.07 14.81
N VAL A 3 -30.52 6.93 15.44
CA VAL A 3 -31.70 6.71 16.30
C VAL A 3 -31.60 7.46 17.63
N GLU A 4 -30.39 7.81 18.04
CA GLU A 4 -30.13 8.55 19.27
C GLU A 4 -30.70 9.99 19.23
N LYS A 5 -30.70 10.62 18.03
CA LYS A 5 -31.06 12.04 17.83
C LYS A 5 -32.40 12.26 17.13
N ALA A 6 -32.97 11.23 16.51
CA ALA A 6 -34.19 11.37 15.74
C ALA A 6 -35.40 11.49 16.68
N ARG A 7 -36.26 12.51 16.45
CA ARG A 7 -37.58 12.58 17.07
C ARG A 7 -38.37 11.31 16.78
N LEU A 8 -39.18 10.87 17.74
CA LEU A 8 -39.99 9.65 17.63
C LEU A 8 -40.76 9.58 16.30
N ASP A 9 -41.35 10.70 15.87
CA ASP A 9 -42.10 10.82 14.60
C ASP A 9 -41.26 10.48 13.37
N LYS A 10 -39.97 10.85 13.38
CA LYS A 10 -39.01 10.57 12.30
C LYS A 10 -38.47 9.14 12.36
N ILE A 11 -38.49 8.51 13.54
CA ILE A 11 -38.19 7.08 13.69
C ILE A 11 -39.37 6.27 13.15
N LEU A 12 -40.61 6.67 13.48
CA LEU A 12 -41.85 6.01 13.07
C LEU A 12 -42.23 6.23 11.59
N SER A 13 -41.53 7.12 10.87
CA SER A 13 -41.68 7.23 9.42
C SER A 13 -41.06 6.04 8.67
N ASN A 14 -40.21 5.24 9.33
CA ASN A 14 -39.60 4.04 8.75
C ASN A 14 -40.52 2.81 8.95
N GLU A 15 -40.84 2.11 7.85
CA GLU A 15 -41.79 0.99 7.86
C GLU A 15 -41.25 -0.24 8.61
N GLU A 16 -39.96 -0.50 8.49
CA GLU A 16 -39.29 -1.63 9.11
C GLU A 16 -39.30 -1.49 10.64
N ILE A 17 -39.03 -0.29 11.16
CA ILE A 17 -39.09 0.01 12.60
C ILE A 17 -40.52 -0.12 13.12
N ARG A 18 -41.53 0.39 12.40
CA ARG A 18 -42.95 0.18 12.78
C ARG A 18 -43.30 -1.30 12.84
N THR A 19 -42.79 -2.09 11.90
CA THR A 19 -43.00 -3.54 11.87
C THR A 19 -42.38 -4.21 13.08
N ILE A 20 -41.15 -3.83 13.46
CA ILE A 20 -40.48 -4.32 14.68
C ILE A 20 -41.30 -3.98 15.93
N ILE A 21 -41.72 -2.72 16.09
CA ILE A 21 -42.50 -2.26 17.26
C ILE A 21 -43.84 -3.03 17.34
N THR A 22 -44.52 -3.18 16.20
CA THR A 22 -45.80 -3.91 16.11
C THR A 22 -45.63 -5.39 16.45
N ALA A 23 -44.52 -6.01 16.03
CA ALA A 23 -44.19 -7.39 16.35
C ALA A 23 -43.92 -7.58 17.85
N LEU A 24 -43.15 -6.67 18.48
CA LEU A 24 -42.87 -6.71 19.92
C LEU A 24 -44.16 -6.50 20.74
N GLY A 25 -45.06 -5.65 20.27
CA GLY A 25 -46.37 -5.39 20.89
C GLY A 25 -46.32 -4.47 22.11
N THR A 26 -45.13 -4.00 22.50
CA THR A 26 -44.92 -3.17 23.68
C THR A 26 -45.19 -1.69 23.46
N GLY A 27 -45.43 -1.23 22.23
CA GLY A 27 -45.36 0.20 21.93
C GLY A 27 -43.92 0.73 22.04
N VAL A 28 -43.76 2.05 22.05
CA VAL A 28 -42.46 2.73 21.99
C VAL A 28 -42.53 4.08 22.72
N GLY A 29 -41.44 4.53 23.35
CA GLY A 29 -41.39 5.85 24.00
C GLY A 29 -42.39 5.97 25.16
N GLU A 30 -43.22 7.01 25.18
CA GLU A 30 -44.20 7.25 26.25
C GLU A 30 -45.35 6.22 26.29
N GLU A 31 -45.66 5.59 25.15
CA GLU A 31 -46.69 4.54 25.05
C GLU A 31 -46.11 3.13 25.32
N PHE A 32 -44.84 3.05 25.73
CA PHE A 32 -44.18 1.77 25.98
C PHE A 32 -44.71 1.08 27.24
N ASP A 33 -45.20 -0.15 27.06
CA ASP A 33 -45.72 -1.02 28.10
C ASP A 33 -45.15 -2.44 27.93
N ILE A 34 -44.21 -2.78 28.83
CA ILE A 34 -43.56 -4.10 28.85
C ILE A 34 -44.54 -5.25 29.10
N THR A 35 -45.68 -5.01 29.76
CA THR A 35 -46.66 -6.06 30.05
C THR A 35 -47.36 -6.59 28.80
N LYS A 36 -47.29 -5.83 27.70
CA LYS A 36 -47.83 -6.21 26.38
C LYS A 36 -46.80 -6.93 25.50
N LEU A 37 -45.60 -7.23 26.03
CA LEU A 37 -44.55 -7.91 25.29
C LEU A 37 -45.03 -9.28 24.83
N ARG A 38 -45.15 -9.45 23.51
CA ARG A 38 -45.60 -10.71 22.90
C ARG A 38 -44.51 -11.78 22.95
N TYR A 39 -43.26 -11.36 22.71
CA TYR A 39 -42.12 -12.26 22.61
C TYR A 39 -41.11 -11.96 23.72
N HIS A 40 -40.97 -12.89 24.66
CA HIS A 40 -40.12 -12.75 25.84
C HIS A 40 -38.62 -12.98 25.54
N LYS A 41 -38.23 -13.07 24.25
CA LYS A 41 -36.84 -13.12 23.79
C LYS A 41 -36.75 -12.44 22.44
N VAL A 42 -35.99 -11.36 22.35
CA VAL A 42 -35.69 -10.62 21.12
C VAL A 42 -34.26 -10.96 20.73
N VAL A 43 -34.04 -11.56 19.55
CA VAL A 43 -32.71 -12.00 19.10
C VAL A 43 -32.30 -11.22 17.85
N LEU A 44 -31.15 -10.53 17.89
CA LEU A 44 -30.61 -9.73 16.79
C LEU A 44 -29.61 -10.51 15.92
N MET A 45 -29.71 -10.34 14.59
CA MET A 45 -28.94 -11.03 13.53
C MET A 45 -28.66 -10.07 12.35
N ALA A 46 -27.41 -9.87 11.91
CA ALA A 46 -27.02 -8.94 10.81
C ALA A 46 -25.77 -9.41 10.03
N ASP A 47 -25.62 -9.00 8.75
CA ASP A 47 -24.52 -9.37 7.82
C ASP A 47 -23.89 -8.13 7.11
N ALA A 48 -22.71 -8.26 6.48
CA ALA A 48 -21.92 -7.15 5.92
C ALA A 48 -21.49 -7.36 4.44
N ASP A 49 -21.64 -6.30 3.63
CA ASP A 49 -21.27 -6.18 2.20
C ASP A 49 -19.81 -5.70 2.00
N SER A 50 -19.20 -5.83 0.80
CA SER A 50 -17.84 -5.29 0.51
C SER A 50 -17.41 -5.37 -0.98
N LEU A 51 -16.34 -4.64 -1.36
CA LEU A 51 -15.63 -4.67 -2.64
C LEU A 51 -14.35 -5.56 -2.61
N THR A 52 -13.81 -5.95 -3.77
CA THR A 52 -12.51 -6.66 -3.82
C THR A 52 -11.31 -5.72 -3.67
N ALA A 53 -10.19 -6.23 -3.11
CA ALA A 53 -8.99 -5.45 -2.79
C ALA A 53 -8.43 -4.60 -3.94
N SER A 54 -8.56 -5.11 -5.16
CA SER A 54 -7.95 -4.57 -6.37
C SER A 54 -8.70 -3.38 -6.97
N GLN A 55 -9.90 -3.06 -6.47
CA GLN A 55 -10.70 -1.97 -7.00
C GLN A 55 -10.01 -0.62 -6.76
N PRO A 56 -9.78 0.18 -7.82
CA PRO A 56 -9.19 1.50 -7.67
C PRO A 56 -10.19 2.46 -7.01
N ILE A 57 -9.66 3.40 -6.23
CA ILE A 57 -10.43 4.45 -5.58
C ILE A 57 -9.67 5.78 -5.66
N MET A 58 -10.41 6.88 -5.81
CA MET A 58 -9.89 8.25 -5.76
C MET A 58 -10.37 8.89 -4.46
N LEU A 59 -9.41 9.37 -3.68
CA LEU A 59 -9.61 9.98 -2.36
C LEU A 59 -9.04 11.40 -2.36
N TYR A 60 -9.53 12.24 -1.47
CA TYR A 60 -8.94 13.54 -1.16
C TYR A 60 -8.28 13.49 0.20
N ASP A 61 -6.97 13.74 0.26
CA ASP A 61 -6.20 13.85 1.50
C ASP A 61 -6.29 15.29 2.01
N LYS A 62 -6.99 15.52 3.13
CA LYS A 62 -7.20 16.86 3.68
C LYS A 62 -5.93 17.48 4.25
N GLU A 63 -4.97 16.70 4.75
CA GLU A 63 -3.73 17.25 5.30
C GLU A 63 -2.78 17.67 4.19
N ALA A 64 -2.56 16.78 3.22
CA ALA A 64 -1.74 17.09 2.05
C ALA A 64 -2.48 17.97 1.02
N GLN A 65 -3.77 18.21 1.27
CA GLN A 65 -4.70 18.93 0.41
C GLN A 65 -4.78 18.36 -1.01
N LYS A 66 -4.50 17.08 -1.27
CA LYS A 66 -4.30 16.56 -2.63
C LYS A 66 -5.13 15.32 -2.93
N LEU A 67 -5.38 15.06 -4.20
CA LEU A 67 -5.98 13.82 -4.67
C LEU A 67 -4.98 12.66 -4.52
N LEU A 68 -5.46 11.56 -3.99
CA LEU A 68 -4.78 10.28 -3.87
C LEU A 68 -5.56 9.26 -4.70
N ILE A 69 -4.85 8.47 -5.52
CA ILE A 69 -5.43 7.31 -6.18
C ILE A 69 -4.70 6.09 -5.70
N THR A 70 -5.45 5.09 -5.28
CA THR A 70 -4.91 3.85 -4.73
C THR A 70 -5.90 2.72 -4.97
N LYS A 71 -5.56 1.51 -4.53
CA LYS A 71 -6.49 0.39 -4.47
C LYS A 71 -7.15 0.40 -3.10
N ILE A 72 -8.44 0.08 -3.03
CA ILE A 72 -9.20 0.12 -1.77
C ILE A 72 -8.57 -0.80 -0.71
N GLY A 73 -8.08 -1.98 -1.10
CA GLY A 73 -7.37 -2.88 -0.19
C GLY A 73 -6.11 -2.24 0.38
N ASP A 74 -5.24 -1.71 -0.48
CA ASP A 74 -4.00 -1.05 -0.06
C ASP A 74 -4.28 0.15 0.86
N PHE A 75 -5.34 0.92 0.59
CA PHE A 75 -5.77 2.03 1.43
C PHE A 75 -6.23 1.58 2.81
N VAL A 76 -7.21 0.66 2.86
CA VAL A 76 -7.77 0.16 4.13
C VAL A 76 -6.69 -0.51 4.98
N GLU A 77 -5.75 -1.23 4.36
CA GLU A 77 -4.68 -1.90 5.11
C GLU A 77 -3.59 -0.97 5.65
N SER A 78 -3.43 0.22 5.06
CA SER A 78 -2.38 1.17 5.46
C SER A 78 -2.89 2.40 6.23
N CYS A 79 -4.21 2.65 6.19
CA CYS A 79 -4.80 3.84 6.77
C CYS A 79 -4.99 3.71 8.29
N CYS A 80 -4.35 4.58 9.06
CA CYS A 80 -4.54 4.66 10.52
C CYS A 80 -5.60 5.69 10.93
N HIS A 81 -5.84 6.71 10.10
CA HIS A 81 -6.71 7.86 10.40
C HIS A 81 -7.67 8.12 9.23
N PRO A 82 -8.80 7.39 9.13
CA PRO A 82 -9.71 7.54 7.99
C PRO A 82 -10.30 8.95 7.87
N GLN A 83 -10.45 9.67 8.98
CA GLN A 83 -10.99 11.03 9.02
C GLN A 83 -10.10 12.05 8.32
N ARG A 84 -8.84 11.72 8.02
CA ARG A 84 -7.96 12.54 7.17
C ARG A 84 -8.42 12.58 5.72
N TYR A 85 -9.16 11.57 5.27
CA TYR A 85 -9.49 11.37 3.87
C TYR A 85 -10.98 11.59 3.60
N GLN A 86 -11.27 12.04 2.39
CA GLN A 86 -12.62 12.14 1.86
C GLN A 86 -12.76 11.24 0.63
N ALA A 87 -13.92 10.60 0.49
CA ALA A 87 -14.31 9.87 -0.71
C ALA A 87 -15.29 10.70 -1.53
N LEU A 88 -15.22 10.58 -2.85
CA LEU A 88 -16.22 11.17 -3.72
C LEU A 88 -17.52 10.38 -3.59
N SER A 89 -18.62 11.07 -3.37
CA SER A 89 -19.94 10.50 -3.10
C SER A 89 -21.02 11.18 -3.94
N LEU A 90 -22.07 10.44 -4.27
CA LEU A 90 -23.25 10.92 -5.01
C LEU A 90 -24.37 11.26 -4.03
N ASP A 91 -24.88 12.48 -4.08
CA ASP A 91 -26.21 12.77 -3.52
C ASP A 91 -27.26 12.18 -4.46
N THR A 92 -28.03 11.21 -4.00
CA THR A 92 -29.01 10.47 -4.83
C THR A 92 -30.27 11.28 -5.16
N ASP A 93 -30.53 12.37 -4.42
CA ASP A 93 -31.69 13.23 -4.65
C ASP A 93 -31.32 14.30 -5.69
N THR A 94 -30.19 14.98 -5.46
CA THR A 94 -29.74 16.07 -6.34
C THR A 94 -28.90 15.60 -7.53
N HIS A 95 -28.43 14.35 -7.50
CA HIS A 95 -27.53 13.74 -8.48
C HIS A 95 -26.22 14.51 -8.68
N ARG A 96 -25.77 15.21 -7.62
CA ARG A 96 -24.50 15.95 -7.56
C ARG A 96 -23.43 15.15 -6.84
N LEU A 97 -22.19 15.36 -7.25
CA LEU A 97 -21.04 14.73 -6.60
C LEU A 97 -20.43 15.65 -5.56
N GLU A 98 -20.18 15.11 -4.37
CA GLU A 98 -19.64 15.83 -3.21
C GLU A 98 -18.50 15.03 -2.57
N TRP A 99 -17.52 15.73 -2.02
CA TRP A 99 -16.55 15.11 -1.12
C TRP A 99 -17.20 14.87 0.24
N GLN A 100 -17.12 13.64 0.71
CA GLN A 100 -17.66 13.23 2.00
C GLN A 100 -16.57 12.57 2.84
N ASP A 101 -16.57 12.87 4.14
CA ASP A 101 -15.59 12.31 5.08
C ASP A 101 -15.74 10.79 5.18
N ILE A 102 -14.61 10.10 5.21
CA ILE A 102 -14.57 8.67 5.52
C ILE A 102 -14.63 8.53 7.04
N CYS A 103 -15.74 7.97 7.53
CA CYS A 103 -15.96 7.74 8.95
C CYS A 103 -15.19 6.51 9.43
N GLU A 104 -15.28 5.42 8.67
CA GLU A 104 -14.70 4.12 9.01
C GLU A 104 -14.18 3.41 7.77
N ILE A 105 -13.15 2.59 7.98
CA ILE A 105 -12.59 1.67 6.98
C ILE A 105 -12.90 0.26 7.41
N ILE A 106 -13.30 -0.58 6.46
CA ILE A 106 -13.87 -1.89 6.75
C ILE A 106 -13.08 -2.95 6.00
N LYS A 107 -12.70 -4.02 6.73
CA LYS A 107 -12.05 -5.21 6.18
C LYS A 107 -12.77 -6.45 6.68
N HIS A 108 -13.19 -7.29 5.74
CA HIS A 108 -13.89 -8.54 6.05
C HIS A 108 -13.27 -9.70 5.29
N PRO A 109 -13.18 -10.91 5.86
CA PRO A 109 -12.88 -12.10 5.07
C PRO A 109 -13.90 -12.24 3.93
N LEU A 110 -13.50 -12.67 2.73
CA LEU A 110 -14.45 -12.90 1.62
C LEU A 110 -15.47 -13.96 2.05
N ARG A 111 -16.77 -13.63 2.03
CA ARG A 111 -17.87 -14.43 2.58
C ARG A 111 -18.67 -15.10 1.48
N THR A 112 -19.19 -14.25 0.62
CA THR A 112 -20.08 -14.64 -0.47
C THR A 112 -19.35 -14.69 -1.80
N GLU A 113 -20.08 -15.07 -2.84
CA GLU A 113 -19.59 -15.14 -4.20
C GLU A 113 -19.26 -13.73 -4.74
N ILE A 114 -18.25 -13.64 -5.61
CA ILE A 114 -17.91 -12.40 -6.32
C ILE A 114 -18.58 -12.40 -7.70
N TYR A 115 -19.21 -11.29 -8.02
CA TYR A 115 -19.76 -11.02 -9.35
C TYR A 115 -18.88 -10.00 -10.06
N LYS A 116 -18.47 -10.35 -11.28
CA LYS A 116 -17.77 -9.48 -12.19
C LYS A 116 -18.75 -8.85 -13.16
N ILE A 117 -18.94 -7.55 -13.02
CA ILE A 117 -19.84 -6.75 -13.83
C ILE A 117 -19.00 -6.02 -14.88
N ARG A 118 -19.48 -6.03 -16.12
CA ARG A 118 -18.84 -5.34 -17.24
C ARG A 118 -19.82 -4.40 -17.90
N THR A 119 -19.39 -3.17 -18.13
CA THR A 119 -20.18 -2.16 -18.83
C THR A 119 -19.91 -2.16 -20.33
N GLN A 120 -20.78 -1.51 -21.10
CA GLN A 120 -20.59 -1.30 -22.52
C GLN A 120 -19.27 -0.59 -22.85
N ASN A 121 -18.75 0.28 -21.98
CA ASN A 121 -17.46 0.95 -22.17
C ASN A 121 -16.27 0.05 -21.82
N GLY A 122 -16.52 -1.14 -21.26
CA GLY A 122 -15.51 -2.15 -20.92
C GLY A 122 -14.85 -1.94 -19.56
N TYR A 123 -15.41 -1.06 -18.73
CA TYR A 123 -15.09 -1.01 -17.30
C TYR A 123 -15.60 -2.26 -16.61
N GLU A 124 -14.77 -2.80 -15.73
CA GLU A 124 -15.06 -3.97 -14.92
C GLU A 124 -15.10 -3.61 -13.44
N LEU A 125 -15.99 -4.24 -12.71
CA LEU A 125 -16.10 -4.14 -11.27
C LEU A 125 -16.34 -5.53 -10.70
N GLU A 126 -15.62 -5.87 -9.64
CA GLU A 126 -15.78 -7.12 -8.92
C GLU A 126 -16.30 -6.81 -7.51
N ILE A 127 -17.53 -7.24 -7.22
CA ILE A 127 -18.24 -6.98 -5.95
C ILE A 127 -18.79 -8.27 -5.37
N THR A 128 -19.07 -8.29 -4.07
CA THR A 128 -19.77 -9.42 -3.44
C THR A 128 -21.22 -9.51 -3.92
N SER A 129 -21.80 -10.70 -3.86
CA SER A 129 -23.17 -10.98 -4.27
C SER A 129 -24.23 -10.12 -3.59
N CYS A 130 -23.98 -9.71 -2.34
CA CYS A 130 -24.86 -8.89 -1.51
C CYS A 130 -24.57 -7.39 -1.62
N HIS A 131 -23.38 -6.98 -2.05
CA HIS A 131 -23.03 -5.57 -2.18
C HIS A 131 -23.90 -4.87 -3.22
N SER A 132 -24.51 -3.76 -2.80
CA SER A 132 -25.44 -3.00 -3.63
C SER A 132 -24.74 -1.87 -4.38
N VAL A 133 -25.21 -1.64 -5.61
CA VAL A 133 -24.76 -0.54 -6.47
C VAL A 133 -25.98 0.22 -6.97
N TYR A 134 -25.79 1.48 -7.34
CA TYR A 134 -26.88 2.28 -7.88
C TYR A 134 -27.09 2.03 -9.37
N ILE A 135 -28.33 1.69 -9.72
CA ILE A 135 -28.81 1.64 -11.10
C ILE A 135 -29.74 2.83 -11.37
N TRP A 136 -29.69 3.34 -12.59
CA TRP A 136 -30.61 4.34 -13.10
C TRP A 136 -31.84 3.66 -13.71
N LYS A 137 -33.01 3.90 -13.13
CA LYS A 137 -34.27 3.34 -13.62
C LYS A 137 -35.40 4.36 -13.47
N GLU A 138 -36.16 4.57 -14.54
CA GLU A 138 -37.39 5.41 -14.51
C GLU A 138 -37.19 6.85 -13.99
N GLY A 139 -35.97 7.39 -14.10
CA GLY A 139 -35.65 8.75 -13.64
C GLY A 139 -35.12 8.83 -12.21
N GLU A 140 -34.88 7.68 -11.56
CA GLU A 140 -34.43 7.60 -10.18
C GLU A 140 -33.20 6.69 -10.02
N SER A 141 -32.46 6.92 -8.92
CA SER A 141 -31.33 6.10 -8.48
C SER A 141 -31.82 4.98 -7.56
N VAL A 142 -31.76 3.73 -8.01
CA VAL A 142 -32.28 2.56 -7.29
C VAL A 142 -31.15 1.61 -6.91
N LEU A 143 -31.15 1.09 -5.68
CA LEU A 143 -30.17 0.11 -5.24
C LEU A 143 -30.41 -1.27 -5.84
N ARG A 144 -29.32 -1.95 -6.20
CA ARG A 144 -29.36 -3.32 -6.69
C ARG A 144 -28.14 -4.11 -6.25
N GLU A 145 -28.39 -5.23 -5.60
CA GLU A 145 -27.37 -6.20 -5.17
C GLU A 145 -26.60 -6.78 -6.36
N GLY A 146 -25.31 -7.06 -6.16
CA GLY A 146 -24.42 -7.57 -7.19
C GLY A 146 -24.90 -8.85 -7.89
N SER A 147 -25.49 -9.77 -7.13
CA SER A 147 -26.07 -11.01 -7.67
C SER A 147 -27.31 -10.78 -8.56
N LYS A 148 -28.00 -9.66 -8.35
CA LYS A 148 -29.24 -9.31 -9.06
C LYS A 148 -28.98 -8.46 -10.30
N ILE A 149 -27.77 -7.94 -10.50
CA ILE A 149 -27.44 -7.12 -11.68
C ILE A 149 -27.49 -7.98 -12.95
N LYS A 150 -28.16 -7.46 -13.98
CA LYS A 150 -28.31 -8.16 -15.26
C LYS A 150 -27.90 -7.30 -16.46
N PRO A 151 -27.50 -7.91 -17.59
CA PRO A 151 -27.30 -7.20 -18.83
C PRO A 151 -28.54 -6.36 -19.16
N GLY A 152 -28.34 -5.07 -19.45
CA GLY A 152 -29.44 -4.13 -19.62
C GLY A 152 -29.52 -3.03 -18.57
N ASP A 153 -29.15 -3.35 -17.32
CA ASP A 153 -29.15 -2.38 -16.22
C ASP A 153 -28.19 -1.22 -16.52
N ILE A 154 -28.50 -0.02 -16.02
CA ILE A 154 -27.72 1.20 -16.28
C ILE A 154 -27.04 1.60 -14.97
N LEU A 155 -25.73 1.46 -14.87
CA LEU A 155 -24.96 1.81 -13.67
C LEU A 155 -24.52 3.27 -13.70
N ILE A 156 -24.46 3.91 -12.54
CA ILE A 156 -24.16 5.35 -12.41
C ILE A 156 -22.65 5.58 -12.26
N PHE A 157 -22.13 6.52 -13.05
CA PHE A 157 -20.73 6.97 -13.04
C PHE A 157 -20.69 8.50 -13.04
N PRO A 158 -19.69 9.15 -12.41
CA PRO A 158 -19.38 10.55 -12.64
C PRO A 158 -19.17 10.84 -14.12
N LEU A 159 -19.60 11.98 -14.64
CA LEU A 159 -19.25 12.43 -15.98
C LEU A 159 -17.75 12.82 -16.02
N ARG A 160 -17.35 13.65 -15.06
CA ARG A 160 -15.98 14.15 -14.89
C ARG A 160 -15.46 13.75 -13.50
N LEU A 161 -14.18 13.42 -13.42
CA LEU A 161 -13.53 13.20 -12.13
C LEU A 161 -12.96 14.51 -11.56
N PRO A 162 -12.95 14.68 -10.23
CA PRO A 162 -12.36 15.84 -9.58
C PRO A 162 -10.91 16.08 -10.02
N ARG A 163 -10.51 17.34 -10.07
CA ARG A 163 -9.17 17.75 -10.45
C ARG A 163 -8.66 18.84 -9.52
N GLU A 164 -7.38 18.74 -9.19
CA GLU A 164 -6.62 19.79 -8.54
C GLU A 164 -5.66 20.41 -9.56
N GLU A 165 -5.43 21.72 -9.48
CA GLU A 165 -4.50 22.43 -10.36
C GLU A 165 -3.39 23.08 -9.55
N ARG A 166 -2.26 22.37 -9.44
CA ARG A 166 -1.12 22.82 -8.64
C ARG A 166 0.16 22.82 -9.45
N THR A 167 1.07 23.69 -9.07
CA THR A 167 2.48 23.58 -9.47
C THR A 167 3.18 22.66 -8.47
N ILE A 168 3.69 21.53 -8.96
CA ILE A 168 4.38 20.55 -8.13
C ILE A 168 5.88 20.74 -8.30
N HIS A 169 6.56 21.01 -7.18
CA HIS A 169 8.01 21.04 -7.10
C HIS A 169 8.51 19.70 -6.53
N ILE A 170 9.47 19.11 -7.21
CA ILE A 170 10.10 17.85 -6.84
C ILE A 170 11.48 18.17 -6.28
N ASP A 171 11.71 17.83 -5.03
CA ASP A 171 13.03 17.88 -4.40
C ASP A 171 13.54 16.45 -4.16
N LEU A 172 14.64 16.12 -4.83
CA LEU A 172 15.25 14.79 -4.81
C LEU A 172 16.23 14.60 -3.64
N LYS A 173 16.38 15.59 -2.74
CA LYS A 173 17.21 15.49 -1.53
C LYS A 173 16.91 14.24 -0.72
N GLU A 174 15.65 13.91 -0.49
CA GLU A 174 15.28 12.73 0.31
C GLU A 174 15.67 11.43 -0.40
N VAL A 175 15.48 11.36 -1.72
CA VAL A 175 15.88 10.18 -2.53
C VAL A 175 17.40 10.02 -2.54
N LEU A 176 18.11 11.14 -2.51
CA LEU A 176 19.57 11.19 -2.39
C LEU A 176 20.02 10.74 -0.99
N ALA A 177 19.36 11.18 0.08
CA ALA A 177 19.67 10.85 1.47
C ALA A 177 19.36 9.38 1.83
N LYS A 178 18.24 8.83 1.34
CA LYS A 178 17.82 7.43 1.62
C LYS A 178 18.77 6.37 1.08
N ASN A 179 19.63 6.72 0.11
CA ASN A 179 20.47 5.75 -0.61
C ASN A 179 21.96 6.00 -0.32
N THR A 180 22.36 5.74 0.92
CA THR A 180 23.73 5.91 1.46
C THR A 180 24.80 5.02 0.80
N ALA A 181 24.40 4.04 -0.01
CA ALA A 181 25.30 3.14 -0.74
C ALA A 181 25.98 3.79 -1.97
N ARG A 182 25.65 5.05 -2.30
CA ARG A 182 26.15 5.75 -3.50
C ARG A 182 27.52 6.37 -3.26
N LYS A 183 28.58 5.58 -3.49
CA LYS A 183 29.98 5.95 -3.23
C LYS A 183 30.50 7.19 -4.00
N ASN A 184 29.82 7.64 -5.06
CA ASN A 184 30.33 8.67 -5.97
C ASN A 184 29.48 9.96 -5.95
N ILE A 185 28.68 10.21 -4.92
CA ILE A 185 27.90 11.45 -4.82
C ILE A 185 28.43 12.28 -3.66
N PHE A 186 28.58 13.57 -3.91
CA PHE A 186 29.08 14.54 -2.95
C PHE A 186 28.10 15.70 -2.79
N VAL A 187 27.99 16.19 -1.56
CA VAL A 187 27.19 17.36 -1.19
C VAL A 187 28.13 18.54 -1.00
N ARG A 188 27.94 19.59 -1.79
CA ARG A 188 28.67 20.85 -1.67
C ARG A 188 27.95 21.77 -0.71
N LEU A 189 28.62 22.10 0.39
CA LEU A 189 28.11 22.98 1.46
C LEU A 189 29.24 23.82 2.07
N LYS A 190 28.91 24.92 2.76
CA LYS A 190 29.91 25.70 3.50
C LYS A 190 30.44 24.88 4.67
N LYS A 191 31.76 24.89 4.86
CA LYS A 191 32.43 24.14 5.94
C LYS A 191 31.84 24.43 7.33
N ASP A 192 31.36 25.65 7.57
CA ASP A 192 30.76 26.07 8.84
C ASP A 192 29.50 25.30 9.25
N PHE A 193 28.84 24.61 8.31
CA PHE A 193 27.72 23.73 8.64
C PHE A 193 28.14 22.39 9.25
N LEU A 194 29.45 22.10 9.33
CA LEU A 194 29.98 20.84 9.85
C LEU A 194 30.72 21.05 11.16
N ASN A 195 30.29 20.34 12.21
CA ASN A 195 31.00 20.29 13.49
C ASN A 195 32.30 19.48 13.40
N SER A 196 32.35 18.49 12.50
CA SER A 196 33.55 17.69 12.23
C SER A 196 33.69 17.40 10.74
N LEU A 197 34.93 17.28 10.27
CA LEU A 197 35.25 17.00 8.86
C LEU A 197 35.71 15.54 8.71
N PRO A 198 34.92 14.68 8.07
CA PRO A 198 35.36 13.32 7.72
C PRO A 198 36.59 13.35 6.80
N GLU A 199 37.51 12.40 6.96
CA GLU A 199 38.79 12.39 6.22
C GLU A 199 38.64 12.33 4.69
N GLU A 200 37.56 11.71 4.21
CA GLU A 200 37.23 11.57 2.78
C GLU A 200 36.62 12.84 2.15
N THR A 201 36.35 13.87 2.95
CA THR A 201 35.78 15.15 2.50
C THR A 201 36.79 15.91 1.65
N HIS A 202 36.36 16.41 0.49
CA HIS A 202 37.24 17.23 -0.34
C HIS A 202 37.07 18.72 0.01
N ILE A 203 38.17 19.44 0.10
CA ILE A 203 38.19 20.85 0.51
C ILE A 203 38.41 21.74 -0.71
N ASP A 204 37.50 22.68 -0.96
CA ASP A 204 37.58 23.67 -2.05
C ASP A 204 38.00 25.03 -1.48
N LEU A 205 39.32 25.25 -1.44
CA LEU A 205 39.92 26.52 -1.07
C LEU A 205 40.00 27.47 -2.29
N SER A 206 39.87 28.76 -2.02
CA SER A 206 40.14 29.79 -3.02
C SER A 206 41.62 29.82 -3.39
N LEU A 207 41.96 30.36 -4.57
CA LEU A 207 43.35 30.54 -4.97
C LEU A 207 44.10 31.44 -3.96
N GLU A 208 43.45 32.47 -3.44
CA GLU A 208 44.01 33.35 -2.41
C GLU A 208 44.34 32.61 -1.12
N ALA A 209 43.46 31.71 -0.66
CA ALA A 209 43.73 30.88 0.50
C ALA A 209 44.94 29.96 0.25
N TRP A 210 45.03 29.36 -0.95
CA TRP A 210 46.18 28.55 -1.33
C TRP A 210 47.50 29.33 -1.37
N ILE A 211 47.50 30.55 -1.91
CA ILE A 211 48.67 31.43 -1.92
C ILE A 211 49.17 31.68 -0.49
N LYS A 212 48.27 32.01 0.45
CA LYS A 212 48.62 32.20 1.86
C LYS A 212 49.24 30.95 2.50
N LEU A 213 48.68 29.77 2.22
CA LEU A 213 49.21 28.50 2.71
C LEU A 213 50.58 28.19 2.09
N GLN A 214 50.76 28.48 0.80
CA GLN A 214 52.02 28.33 0.08
C GLN A 214 53.12 29.25 0.65
N ASP A 215 52.82 30.55 0.82
CA ASP A 215 53.76 31.52 1.39
C ASP A 215 54.21 31.09 2.78
N ARG A 216 53.27 30.61 3.60
CA ARG A 216 53.60 30.08 4.93
C ARG A 216 54.51 28.85 4.84
N ARG A 217 54.20 27.90 3.96
CA ARG A 217 55.03 26.71 3.73
C ARG A 217 56.46 27.11 3.34
N GLU A 218 56.59 28.07 2.43
CA GLU A 218 57.89 28.54 1.92
C GLU A 218 58.69 29.28 2.99
N SER A 219 58.03 30.10 3.82
CA SER A 219 58.66 30.78 4.97
C SER A 219 59.25 29.81 6.00
N LEU A 220 58.72 28.59 6.08
CA LEU A 220 59.20 27.53 6.98
C LEU A 220 60.25 26.63 6.31
N GLY A 221 60.67 26.93 5.08
CA GLY A 221 61.62 26.12 4.31
C GLY A 221 61.10 24.72 3.96
N LEU A 222 59.79 24.49 4.03
CA LEU A 222 59.19 23.19 3.75
C LEU A 222 59.03 23.01 2.23
N SER A 223 59.88 22.19 1.61
CA SER A 223 59.78 21.93 0.17
C SER A 223 58.50 21.16 -0.19
N ARG A 224 57.99 21.34 -1.41
CA ARG A 224 56.85 20.55 -1.93
C ARG A 224 57.06 19.04 -1.84
N TYR A 225 58.30 18.57 -1.96
CA TYR A 225 58.63 17.16 -1.82
C TYR A 225 58.41 16.66 -0.38
N LYS A 226 58.89 17.41 0.62
CA LYS A 226 58.67 17.08 2.03
C LYS A 226 57.19 17.16 2.39
N ALA A 227 56.50 18.21 1.93
CA ALA A 227 55.05 18.37 2.12
C ALA A 227 54.24 17.21 1.50
N ALA A 228 54.61 16.77 0.29
CA ALA A 228 53.98 15.65 -0.39
C ALA A 228 54.17 14.32 0.37
N LYS A 229 55.38 14.09 0.90
CA LYS A 229 55.67 12.91 1.74
C LYS A 229 54.82 12.89 3.02
N LEU A 230 54.63 14.04 3.67
CA LEU A 230 53.79 14.18 4.86
C LEU A 230 52.30 13.92 4.57
N ALA A 231 51.80 14.47 3.46
CA ALA A 231 50.42 14.27 3.02
C ALA A 231 50.16 12.88 2.40
N GLY A 232 51.21 12.12 2.06
CA GLY A 232 51.09 10.83 1.38
C GLY A 232 50.58 10.96 -0.05
N VAL A 233 51.04 11.97 -0.79
CA VAL A 233 50.69 12.26 -2.20
C VAL A 233 51.95 12.52 -3.03
N TYR A 234 51.82 12.62 -4.35
CA TYR A 234 52.95 12.99 -5.23
C TYR A 234 53.25 14.50 -5.14
N LYS A 235 54.52 14.89 -5.39
CA LYS A 235 54.94 16.31 -5.41
C LYS A 235 54.09 17.16 -6.37
N THR A 236 53.71 16.59 -7.52
CA THR A 236 52.86 17.25 -8.52
C THR A 236 51.48 17.60 -7.97
N VAL A 237 50.93 16.78 -7.06
CA VAL A 237 49.63 17.01 -6.44
C VAL A 237 49.67 18.22 -5.50
N ILE A 238 50.74 18.39 -4.71
CA ILE A 238 50.91 19.61 -3.88
C ILE A 238 50.98 20.86 -4.77
N GLN A 239 51.69 20.78 -5.89
CA GLN A 239 51.71 21.88 -6.85
C GLN A 239 50.31 22.16 -7.41
N GLN A 240 49.57 21.13 -7.83
CA GLN A 240 48.19 21.29 -8.35
C GLN A 240 47.25 21.90 -7.32
N TRP A 241 47.38 21.55 -6.05
CA TRP A 241 46.63 22.18 -4.96
C TRP A 241 46.96 23.67 -4.86
N GLU A 242 48.23 24.02 -4.73
CA GLU A 242 48.70 25.40 -4.52
C GLU A 242 48.39 26.32 -5.72
N THR A 243 48.44 25.79 -6.95
CA THR A 243 48.16 26.57 -8.17
C THR A 243 46.71 26.46 -8.64
N LYS A 244 45.88 25.66 -7.97
CA LYS A 244 44.53 25.26 -8.41
C LYS A 244 44.49 24.67 -9.84
N GLN A 245 45.60 24.08 -10.29
CA GLN A 245 45.68 23.47 -11.62
C GLN A 245 44.78 22.23 -11.70
N ASP A 246 44.06 22.09 -12.80
CA ASP A 246 43.06 21.02 -13.06
C ASP A 246 41.93 20.93 -12.01
N ASN A 247 41.77 21.94 -11.15
CA ASN A 247 40.84 21.94 -10.01
C ASN A 247 40.97 20.71 -9.09
N VAL A 248 42.19 20.21 -8.88
CA VAL A 248 42.43 19.09 -7.95
C VAL A 248 42.20 19.56 -6.51
N MET A 249 41.19 19.00 -5.84
CA MET A 249 40.87 19.30 -4.45
C MET A 249 41.51 18.27 -3.50
N PRO A 250 42.16 18.69 -2.41
CA PRO A 250 42.66 17.76 -1.41
C PRO A 250 41.53 17.11 -0.62
N GLN A 251 41.70 15.82 -0.29
CA GLN A 251 40.93 15.18 0.78
C GLN A 251 41.42 15.65 2.13
N TYR A 252 40.51 15.88 3.08
CA TYR A 252 40.83 16.41 4.40
C TYR A 252 41.88 15.57 5.14
N GLY A 253 41.77 14.24 5.10
CA GLY A 253 42.75 13.35 5.72
C GLY A 253 44.17 13.49 5.14
N LYS A 254 44.29 13.87 3.86
CA LYS A 254 45.59 14.12 3.19
C LYS A 254 46.07 15.56 3.39
N LEU A 255 45.15 16.51 3.52
CA LEU A 255 45.44 17.92 3.79
C LEU A 255 45.88 18.15 5.24
N LYS A 256 45.31 17.41 6.19
CA LYS A 256 45.52 17.60 7.62
C LYS A 256 47.01 17.52 8.03
N PRO A 257 47.82 16.53 7.58
CA PRO A 257 49.26 16.52 7.85
C PRO A 257 50.02 17.72 7.24
N TYR A 258 49.60 18.19 6.06
CA TYR A 258 50.18 19.37 5.42
C TYR A 258 49.93 20.63 6.25
N LEU A 259 48.67 20.86 6.67
CA LEU A 259 48.29 22.01 7.49
C LEU A 259 48.99 22.00 8.85
N HIS A 260 49.06 20.84 9.50
CA HIS A 260 49.77 20.67 10.76
C HIS A 260 51.26 21.02 10.64
N ALA A 261 51.91 20.60 9.55
CA ALA A 261 53.33 20.89 9.32
C ALA A 261 53.65 22.39 9.13
N ILE A 262 52.65 23.20 8.76
CA ILE A 262 52.80 24.66 8.60
C ILE A 262 52.18 25.47 9.75
N GLY A 263 51.68 24.78 10.79
CA GLY A 263 51.07 25.40 11.97
C GLY A 263 49.73 26.08 11.68
N ARG A 264 48.93 25.51 10.77
CA ARG A 264 47.58 26.01 10.41
C ARG A 264 46.53 24.92 10.58
N ASP A 265 45.28 25.33 10.63
CA ASP A 265 44.11 24.46 10.53
C ASP A 265 43.08 25.07 9.55
N LEU A 266 41.96 24.37 9.33
CA LEU A 266 40.85 24.89 8.52
C LEU A 266 39.82 25.66 9.37
N SER A 267 40.09 25.95 10.64
CA SER A 267 39.09 26.55 11.53
C SER A 267 38.76 27.99 11.13
N VAL A 268 39.75 28.69 10.56
CA VAL A 268 39.70 30.11 10.16
C VAL A 268 39.46 30.38 8.66
N GLU A 269 39.37 29.36 7.81
CA GLU A 269 39.22 29.53 6.36
C GLU A 269 37.74 29.41 5.94
N ASP A 270 37.17 30.45 5.31
CA ASP A 270 35.84 30.37 4.65
C ASP A 270 35.98 29.58 3.36
N CYS A 271 35.48 28.33 3.37
CA CYS A 271 35.58 27.43 2.24
C CYS A 271 34.34 26.56 2.05
N TYR A 272 34.20 26.06 0.84
CA TYR A 272 33.22 25.01 0.54
C TYR A 272 33.88 23.65 0.67
N VAL A 273 33.06 22.67 1.06
CA VAL A 273 33.48 21.28 1.14
C VAL A 273 32.57 20.41 0.31
N TYR A 274 33.13 19.35 -0.24
CA TYR A 274 32.42 18.30 -0.95
C TYR A 274 32.40 17.06 -0.06
N LEU A 275 31.32 16.96 0.73
CA LEU A 275 31.09 15.89 1.70
C LEU A 275 30.54 14.66 0.97
N PRO A 276 31.14 13.47 1.11
CA PRO A 276 30.54 12.24 0.58
C PRO A 276 29.11 12.08 1.10
N ILE A 277 28.16 11.74 0.23
CA ILE A 277 26.73 11.69 0.62
C ILE A 277 26.46 10.72 1.77
N LYS A 278 27.27 9.65 1.89
CA LYS A 278 27.20 8.69 3.01
C LYS A 278 27.49 9.33 4.38
N CYS A 279 28.21 10.44 4.39
CA CYS A 279 28.56 11.20 5.58
C CYS A 279 27.59 12.37 5.83
N TRP A 280 26.73 12.71 4.87
CA TRP A 280 25.76 13.79 5.02
C TRP A 280 24.59 13.33 5.90
N ARG A 281 24.16 14.19 6.81
CA ARG A 281 23.06 13.98 7.77
C ARG A 281 21.96 15.04 7.65
N GLY A 282 22.07 15.94 6.66
CA GLY A 282 21.11 17.03 6.44
C GLY A 282 21.69 18.42 6.68
N GLU A 283 22.99 18.51 6.97
CA GLU A 283 23.68 19.76 7.24
C GLU A 283 23.53 20.72 6.06
N GLY A 284 23.16 21.97 6.36
CA GLY A 284 22.98 23.03 5.37
C GLY A 284 21.82 22.82 4.38
N ALA A 285 20.93 21.84 4.57
CA ALA A 285 19.87 21.51 3.62
C ALA A 285 19.00 22.71 3.20
N ASP A 286 18.75 23.65 4.11
CA ASP A 286 17.93 24.83 3.85
C ASP A 286 18.67 25.94 3.06
N ASN A 287 20.00 25.86 2.99
CA ASN A 287 20.87 26.90 2.43
C ASN A 287 21.37 26.60 1.00
N GLY A 288 20.53 25.99 0.17
CA GLY A 288 20.81 25.87 -1.28
C GLY A 288 21.99 24.94 -1.63
N ILE A 289 22.17 23.86 -0.87
CA ILE A 289 23.20 22.85 -1.16
C ILE A 289 23.10 22.29 -2.58
N LYS A 290 24.26 21.89 -3.10
CA LYS A 290 24.39 21.29 -4.45
C LYS A 290 24.92 19.88 -4.35
N PHE A 291 24.49 19.02 -5.27
CA PHE A 291 24.93 17.64 -5.35
C PHE A 291 25.83 17.45 -6.57
N PHE A 292 26.89 16.65 -6.45
CA PHE A 292 27.84 16.40 -7.52
C PHE A 292 28.12 14.91 -7.67
N LEU A 293 28.39 14.48 -8.91
CA LEU A 293 28.77 13.12 -9.25
C LEU A 293 30.29 13.00 -9.51
N ASP A 294 30.86 11.87 -9.15
CA ASP A 294 32.26 11.48 -9.37
C ASP A 294 33.25 12.51 -8.81
N ASN A 295 34.20 13.01 -9.60
CA ASN A 295 35.26 13.95 -9.17
C ASN A 295 34.76 15.38 -8.90
N HIS A 296 33.53 15.55 -8.40
CA HIS A 296 32.97 16.86 -8.03
C HIS A 296 32.74 17.86 -9.17
N THR A 297 32.82 17.40 -10.43
CA THR A 297 32.74 18.27 -11.62
C THR A 297 31.36 18.31 -12.25
N ARG A 298 30.52 17.31 -12.02
CA ARG A 298 29.20 17.19 -12.64
C ARG A 298 28.10 17.44 -11.62
N GLU A 299 27.51 18.63 -11.66
CA GLU A 299 26.37 18.98 -10.81
C GLU A 299 25.16 18.08 -11.15
N ILE A 300 24.55 17.50 -10.13
CA ILE A 300 23.29 16.75 -10.21
C ILE A 300 22.17 17.74 -9.93
N LYS A 301 21.37 18.03 -10.96
CA LYS A 301 20.12 18.77 -10.75
C LYS A 301 19.21 17.94 -9.88
N ALA A 302 18.93 18.42 -8.67
CA ALA A 302 18.12 17.72 -7.66
C ALA A 302 16.72 18.33 -7.47
N ARG A 303 16.46 19.52 -8.05
CA ARG A 303 15.16 20.19 -7.98
C ARG A 303 14.56 20.33 -9.36
N PHE A 304 13.29 19.96 -9.49
CA PHE A 304 12.52 20.06 -10.72
C PHE A 304 11.15 20.65 -10.43
N GLU A 305 10.65 21.47 -11.36
CA GLU A 305 9.22 21.69 -11.48
C GLU A 305 8.65 20.58 -12.37
N LEU A 306 7.49 20.02 -12.00
CA LEU A 306 6.76 19.11 -12.86
C LEU A 306 6.04 19.89 -13.97
N ASP A 307 6.80 20.28 -14.99
CA ASP A 307 6.35 21.07 -16.13
C ASP A 307 5.94 20.20 -17.35
N GLU A 308 5.52 20.87 -18.43
CA GLU A 308 5.12 20.20 -19.67
C GLU A 308 6.26 19.40 -20.33
N LYS A 309 7.52 19.84 -20.21
CA LYS A 309 8.67 19.19 -20.85
C LYS A 309 9.01 17.88 -20.13
N LEU A 310 9.04 17.92 -18.80
CA LEU A 310 9.26 16.73 -17.97
C LEU A 310 8.10 15.75 -18.14
N ALA A 311 6.86 16.24 -18.14
CA ALA A 311 5.67 15.44 -18.39
C ALA A 311 5.71 14.73 -19.75
N TYR A 312 6.03 15.48 -20.81
CA TYR A 312 6.16 14.94 -22.16
C TYR A 312 7.21 13.83 -22.25
N LEU A 313 8.40 14.06 -21.65
CA LEU A 313 9.46 13.05 -21.64
C LEU A 313 9.08 11.81 -20.82
N LEU A 314 8.40 11.98 -19.68
CA LEU A 314 7.87 10.86 -18.90
C LEU A 314 6.81 10.07 -19.68
N GLY A 315 5.99 10.74 -20.49
CA GLY A 315 5.03 10.07 -21.37
C GLY A 315 5.73 9.16 -22.38
N TRP A 316 6.80 9.66 -22.99
CA TRP A 316 7.67 8.85 -23.85
C TRP A 316 8.34 7.68 -23.11
N TYR A 317 8.76 7.90 -21.86
CA TYR A 317 9.36 6.85 -21.05
C TYR A 317 8.35 5.74 -20.70
N LEU A 318 7.11 6.11 -20.39
CA LEU A 318 6.04 5.16 -20.08
C LEU A 318 5.67 4.27 -21.28
N GLY A 319 5.69 4.81 -22.50
CA GLY A 319 5.55 4.03 -23.74
C GLY A 319 6.82 3.27 -24.12
N ASP A 320 7.65 3.89 -24.95
CA ASP A 320 8.81 3.27 -25.61
C ASP A 320 10.12 3.34 -24.80
N GLY A 321 10.07 3.80 -23.53
CA GLY A 321 11.25 3.95 -22.69
C GLY A 321 11.62 2.73 -21.84
N ARG A 322 12.94 2.57 -21.62
CA ARG A 322 13.50 1.60 -20.67
C ARG A 322 14.80 2.07 -20.03
N ALA A 323 15.01 1.66 -18.78
CA ALA A 323 16.31 1.71 -18.11
C ALA A 323 17.21 0.57 -18.61
N SER A 324 18.50 0.83 -18.81
CA SER A 324 19.49 -0.17 -19.26
C SER A 324 20.82 0.02 -18.52
N PHE A 325 20.86 -0.43 -17.27
CA PHE A 325 22.05 -0.31 -16.43
C PHE A 325 23.08 -1.39 -16.78
N ILE A 326 24.31 -0.96 -17.06
CA ILE A 326 25.47 -1.80 -17.34
C ILE A 326 26.62 -1.34 -16.43
N ALA A 327 27.56 -2.22 -16.09
CA ALA A 327 28.64 -1.94 -15.13
C ALA A 327 29.44 -0.64 -15.40
N GLY A 328 29.58 -0.21 -16.66
CA GLY A 328 30.23 1.07 -17.03
C GLY A 328 29.26 2.24 -17.31
N SER A 329 27.95 2.05 -17.12
CA SER A 329 26.91 3.01 -17.48
C SER A 329 25.66 2.84 -16.59
N PRO A 330 25.77 3.14 -15.29
CA PRO A 330 24.71 2.85 -14.30
C PRO A 330 23.50 3.79 -14.37
N ASN A 331 23.54 4.80 -15.24
CA ASN A 331 22.53 5.85 -15.39
C ASN A 331 22.02 5.98 -16.84
N ARG A 332 22.07 4.89 -17.62
CA ARG A 332 21.74 4.86 -19.04
C ARG A 332 20.26 4.53 -19.28
N PHE A 333 19.63 5.33 -20.14
CA PHE A 333 18.25 5.20 -20.57
C PHE A 333 18.15 5.11 -22.09
N ILE A 334 17.09 4.45 -22.57
CA ILE A 334 16.84 4.21 -23.98
C ILE A 334 15.40 4.57 -24.31
N LEU A 335 15.21 5.42 -25.33
CA LEU A 335 13.92 5.63 -26.00
C LEU A 335 14.00 5.06 -27.42
N SER A 336 13.09 4.15 -27.77
CA SER A 336 13.06 3.54 -29.10
C SER A 336 12.10 4.28 -30.03
N LEU A 337 12.58 4.67 -31.21
CA LEU A 337 11.76 5.33 -32.24
C LEU A 337 11.70 4.45 -33.48
N GLY A 338 10.50 3.95 -33.79
CA GLY A 338 10.24 3.16 -35.00
C GLY A 338 9.88 3.98 -36.24
N LYS A 339 9.48 3.28 -37.30
CA LYS A 339 9.19 3.85 -38.62
C LYS A 339 8.18 5.02 -38.54
N GLY A 340 8.53 6.15 -39.16
CA GLY A 340 7.71 7.37 -39.21
C GLY A 340 7.76 8.25 -37.95
N LYS A 341 8.41 7.79 -36.87
CA LYS A 341 8.63 8.58 -35.64
C LYS A 341 9.89 9.44 -35.72
N VAL A 342 10.93 8.94 -36.39
CA VAL A 342 12.26 9.58 -36.45
C VAL A 342 12.20 11.02 -36.97
N THR A 343 11.57 11.23 -38.12
CA THR A 343 11.48 12.56 -38.75
C THR A 343 10.63 13.56 -37.96
N LYS A 344 9.67 13.08 -37.16
CA LYS A 344 8.78 13.95 -36.38
C LYS A 344 9.31 14.27 -34.99
N TYR A 345 9.87 13.30 -34.27
CA TYR A 345 10.06 13.43 -32.82
C TYR A 345 11.51 13.50 -32.36
N LEU A 346 12.47 13.04 -33.18
CA LEU A 346 13.89 12.92 -32.76
C LEU A 346 14.47 14.26 -32.27
N ASN A 347 14.28 15.33 -33.04
CA ASN A 347 14.86 16.64 -32.72
C ASN A 347 14.27 17.21 -31.43
N ASN A 348 12.95 17.13 -31.27
CA ASN A 348 12.26 17.59 -30.08
C ASN A 348 12.70 16.82 -28.83
N LEU A 349 12.72 15.48 -28.90
CA LEU A 349 13.16 14.64 -27.77
C LEU A 349 14.61 14.93 -27.37
N THR A 350 15.50 15.09 -28.35
CA THR A 350 16.90 15.40 -28.10
C THR A 350 17.07 16.76 -27.42
N ALA A 351 16.31 17.77 -27.87
CA ALA A 351 16.29 19.09 -27.25
C ALA A 351 15.76 19.05 -25.82
N VAL A 352 14.62 18.38 -25.58
CA VAL A 352 14.02 18.24 -24.24
C VAL A 352 14.97 17.54 -23.27
N ILE A 353 15.64 16.46 -23.68
CA ILE A 353 16.61 15.75 -22.82
C ILE A 353 17.81 16.65 -22.46
N LYS A 354 18.32 17.39 -23.45
CA LYS A 354 19.45 18.31 -23.24
C LYS A 354 19.06 19.46 -22.31
N GLU A 355 17.87 20.02 -22.49
CA GLU A 355 17.39 21.14 -21.67
C GLU A 355 17.10 20.71 -20.22
N LEU A 356 16.41 19.57 -20.03
CA LEU A 356 16.04 19.11 -18.69
C LEU A 356 17.24 18.66 -17.86
N PHE A 357 18.21 17.98 -18.49
CA PHE A 357 19.28 17.26 -17.78
C PHE A 357 20.71 17.65 -18.17
N GLY A 358 20.91 18.52 -19.16
CA GLY A 358 22.24 18.77 -19.73
C GLY A 358 22.86 17.52 -20.38
N ALA A 359 22.09 16.45 -20.58
CA ALA A 359 22.58 15.19 -21.11
C ALA A 359 22.64 15.26 -22.64
N ASN A 360 23.74 14.80 -23.22
CA ASN A 360 23.92 14.71 -24.68
C ASN A 360 23.42 13.34 -25.17
N PRO A 361 22.30 13.27 -25.90
CA PRO A 361 21.78 12.00 -26.38
C PRO A 361 22.60 11.45 -27.54
N VAL A 362 22.85 10.13 -27.53
CA VAL A 362 23.55 9.38 -28.58
C VAL A 362 22.51 8.60 -29.39
N ILE A 363 22.56 8.73 -30.71
CA ILE A 363 21.60 8.09 -31.62
C ILE A 363 22.22 6.81 -32.18
N ASP A 364 21.70 5.66 -31.76
CA ASP A 364 22.06 4.34 -32.31
C ASP A 364 21.11 3.98 -33.45
N ARG A 365 21.63 3.93 -34.68
CA ARG A 365 20.88 3.57 -35.89
C ARG A 365 21.00 2.08 -36.14
N ARG A 366 19.96 1.31 -35.78
CA ARG A 366 19.91 -0.14 -36.11
C ARG A 366 19.60 -0.38 -37.58
N ASN A 367 18.74 0.46 -38.16
CA ASN A 367 18.45 0.58 -39.59
C ASN A 367 17.76 1.94 -39.85
N ASP A 368 17.57 2.34 -41.12
CA ASP A 368 17.05 3.67 -41.49
C ASP A 368 15.68 4.03 -40.89
N THR A 369 14.94 3.03 -40.39
CA THR A 369 13.58 3.21 -39.88
C THR A 369 13.42 2.96 -38.38
N ASN A 370 14.43 2.42 -37.69
CA ASN A 370 14.39 2.22 -36.24
C ASN A 370 15.69 2.70 -35.60
N ILE A 371 15.57 3.70 -34.74
CA ILE A 371 16.69 4.26 -33.98
C ILE A 371 16.43 4.14 -32.49
N ASN A 372 17.50 4.13 -31.71
CA ASN A 372 17.44 4.28 -30.26
C ASN A 372 18.13 5.59 -29.86
N ILE A 373 17.46 6.37 -29.02
CA ILE A 373 18.05 7.52 -28.34
C ILE A 373 18.59 7.01 -27.00
N HIS A 374 19.91 7.04 -26.83
CA HIS A 374 20.59 6.73 -25.59
C HIS A 374 20.95 8.02 -24.87
N PHE A 375 20.67 8.11 -23.58
CA PHE A 375 21.17 9.22 -22.78
C PHE A 375 21.53 8.76 -21.38
N HIS A 376 22.45 9.48 -20.76
CA HIS A 376 22.95 9.18 -19.42
C HIS A 376 22.59 10.35 -18.50
N SER A 377 21.80 10.08 -17.46
CA SER A 377 21.37 11.14 -16.53
C SER A 377 21.13 10.57 -15.13
N MET A 378 21.94 11.01 -14.16
CA MET A 378 21.70 10.67 -12.75
C MET A 378 20.39 11.31 -12.27
N SER A 379 20.12 12.57 -12.64
CA SER A 379 18.88 13.25 -12.27
C SER A 379 17.63 12.53 -12.78
N PHE A 380 17.64 12.02 -14.02
CA PHE A 380 16.49 11.26 -14.54
C PHE A 380 16.31 9.92 -13.80
N LYS A 381 17.41 9.26 -13.42
CA LYS A 381 17.35 8.06 -12.57
C LYS A 381 16.68 8.34 -11.23
N LEU A 382 17.07 9.42 -10.58
CA LEU A 382 16.49 9.86 -9.30
C LEU A 382 15.02 10.24 -9.44
N LEU A 383 14.64 10.93 -10.53
CA LEU A 383 13.24 11.22 -10.81
C LEU A 383 12.40 9.95 -10.96
N LEU A 384 12.90 8.96 -11.70
CA LEU A 384 12.19 7.68 -11.83
C LEU A 384 12.11 6.94 -10.50
N GLU A 385 13.09 7.06 -9.61
CA GLU A 385 13.05 6.49 -8.26
C GLU A 385 12.02 7.21 -7.38
N TYR A 386 12.01 8.54 -7.42
CA TYR A 386 11.00 9.39 -6.77
C TYR A 386 9.58 8.99 -7.19
N PHE A 387 9.33 8.83 -8.49
CA PHE A 387 8.02 8.42 -9.01
C PHE A 387 7.73 6.92 -8.84
N GLY A 388 8.66 6.10 -8.34
CA GLY A 388 8.50 4.65 -8.25
C GLY A 388 8.51 3.90 -9.60
N LEU A 389 8.96 4.55 -10.68
CA LEU A 389 9.05 4.01 -12.04
C LEU A 389 10.41 3.37 -12.37
N LEU A 390 11.42 3.56 -11.52
CA LEU A 390 12.76 3.01 -11.73
C LEU A 390 12.72 1.48 -11.74
N GLY A 391 13.18 0.87 -12.83
CA GLY A 391 13.27 -0.59 -12.96
C GLY A 391 11.94 -1.31 -13.22
N LYS A 392 10.81 -0.60 -13.28
CA LYS A 392 9.49 -1.20 -13.55
C LYS A 392 9.39 -1.78 -14.97
N LYS A 393 8.85 -2.98 -15.09
CA LYS A 393 8.53 -3.65 -16.37
C LYS A 393 7.23 -3.09 -16.95
N ALA A 394 6.93 -3.41 -18.20
CA ALA A 394 5.76 -2.90 -18.91
C ALA A 394 4.41 -3.14 -18.19
N HIS A 395 4.24 -4.27 -17.50
CA HIS A 395 3.02 -4.59 -16.74
C HIS A 395 2.97 -3.96 -15.35
N GLU A 396 4.06 -3.33 -14.89
CA GLU A 396 4.18 -2.69 -13.58
C GLU A 396 4.25 -1.15 -13.70
N LYS A 397 4.26 -0.60 -14.92
CA LYS A 397 4.25 0.85 -15.15
C LYS A 397 2.90 1.42 -14.71
N PHE A 398 2.89 2.64 -14.21
CA PHE A 398 1.68 3.37 -13.80
C PHE A 398 1.87 4.87 -14.07
N ILE A 399 0.79 5.64 -13.98
CA ILE A 399 0.89 7.10 -14.01
C ILE A 399 1.23 7.59 -12.58
N PRO A 400 2.32 8.35 -12.38
CA PRO A 400 2.67 8.86 -11.05
C PRO A 400 1.56 9.73 -10.44
N LEU A 401 1.40 9.65 -9.11
CA LEU A 401 0.28 10.26 -8.39
C LEU A 401 0.24 11.79 -8.51
N GLU A 402 1.39 12.41 -8.72
CA GLU A 402 1.54 13.84 -8.95
C GLU A 402 0.69 14.31 -10.13
N PHE A 403 0.59 13.51 -11.20
CA PHE A 403 -0.11 13.91 -12.43
C PHE A 403 -1.61 14.08 -12.28
N PHE A 404 -2.22 13.59 -11.20
CA PHE A 404 -3.64 13.82 -10.92
C PHE A 404 -3.90 15.17 -10.23
N ASN A 405 -2.84 15.86 -9.83
CA ASN A 405 -2.86 17.11 -9.06
C ASN A 405 -2.18 18.29 -9.78
N VAL A 406 -1.78 18.12 -11.05
CA VAL A 406 -1.14 19.18 -11.84
C VAL A 406 -2.12 19.92 -12.74
N LYS A 407 -1.71 21.11 -13.19
CA LYS A 407 -2.36 21.87 -14.25
C LYS A 407 -2.70 20.99 -15.46
N GLU A 408 -3.83 21.29 -16.10
CA GLU A 408 -4.31 20.51 -17.24
C GLU A 408 -3.29 20.45 -18.40
N SER A 409 -2.52 21.52 -18.63
CA SER A 409 -1.51 21.54 -19.69
C SER A 409 -0.38 20.52 -19.48
N VAL A 410 0.03 20.29 -18.23
CA VAL A 410 1.03 19.27 -17.85
C VAL A 410 0.47 17.86 -18.07
N ARG A 411 -0.80 17.61 -17.71
CA ARG A 411 -1.50 16.34 -18.02
C ARG A 411 -1.59 16.09 -19.52
N ARG A 412 -1.94 17.11 -20.30
CA ARG A 412 -1.98 17.05 -21.77
C ARG A 412 -0.60 16.75 -22.36
N ALA A 413 0.47 17.33 -21.82
CA ALA A 413 1.83 17.05 -22.25
C ALA A 413 2.25 15.59 -21.97
N LEU A 414 1.89 15.02 -20.81
CA LEU A 414 2.08 13.59 -20.51
C LEU A 414 1.36 12.71 -21.53
N LEU A 415 0.07 12.98 -21.78
CA LEU A 415 -0.73 12.23 -22.75
C LEU A 415 -0.16 12.35 -24.17
N ARG A 416 0.33 13.53 -24.56
CA ARG A 416 0.99 13.75 -25.85
C ARG A 416 2.22 12.85 -26.00
N GLY A 417 3.09 12.80 -24.99
CA GLY A 417 4.26 11.91 -25.00
C GLY A 417 3.89 10.42 -25.06
N LEU A 418 2.84 10.01 -24.35
CA LEU A 418 2.31 8.63 -24.40
C LEU A 418 1.75 8.28 -25.80
N ILE A 419 0.94 9.17 -26.37
CA ILE A 419 0.31 8.94 -27.67
C ILE A 419 1.35 8.97 -28.80
N GLU A 420 2.32 9.88 -28.77
CA GLU A 420 3.39 9.95 -29.79
C GLU A 420 4.39 8.79 -29.68
N SER A 421 4.58 8.24 -28.47
CA SER A 421 5.35 7.01 -28.28
C SER A 421 4.57 5.79 -28.77
N ASP A 422 3.73 5.16 -27.96
CA ASP A 422 3.10 3.87 -28.34
C ASP A 422 1.59 3.97 -28.65
N GLY A 423 1.07 5.19 -28.82
CA GLY A 423 -0.30 5.43 -29.26
C GLY A 423 -0.55 5.03 -30.71
N TYR A 424 -1.83 4.87 -31.03
CA TYR A 424 -2.29 4.55 -32.38
C TYR A 424 -3.51 5.36 -32.79
N ILE A 425 -3.59 5.64 -34.09
CA ILE A 425 -4.77 6.21 -34.75
C ILE A 425 -5.22 5.23 -35.82
N VAL A 426 -6.47 4.80 -35.73
CA VAL A 426 -7.09 3.92 -36.74
C VAL A 426 -8.28 4.63 -37.34
N VAL A 427 -8.31 4.73 -38.67
CA VAL A 427 -9.45 5.20 -39.47
C VAL A 427 -9.64 4.21 -40.62
N GLN A 428 -10.40 3.14 -40.40
CA GLN A 428 -10.57 2.04 -41.39
C GLN A 428 -12.01 1.51 -41.42
N LYS A 429 -12.45 0.96 -42.56
CA LYS A 429 -13.69 0.17 -42.68
C LYS A 429 -13.50 -1.19 -41.98
N THR A 430 -14.34 -1.55 -41.00
CA THR A 430 -14.25 -2.89 -40.40
C THR A 430 -14.90 -3.94 -41.29
N LYS A 431 -14.23 -5.10 -41.43
CA LYS A 431 -14.79 -6.32 -42.05
C LYS A 431 -15.52 -7.13 -40.96
N SER A 432 -16.69 -6.70 -40.49
CA SER A 432 -17.52 -7.50 -39.58
C SER A 432 -18.68 -8.16 -40.35
N ARG A 433 -19.05 -9.39 -39.97
CA ARG A 433 -20.17 -10.17 -40.56
C ARG A 433 -21.57 -9.60 -40.25
N ALA A 434 -21.67 -8.57 -39.41
CA ALA A 434 -22.93 -7.99 -38.93
C ALA A 434 -23.01 -6.48 -39.23
N GLY A 435 -22.77 -6.09 -40.48
CA GLY A 435 -22.83 -4.69 -40.92
C GLY A 435 -21.59 -3.88 -40.51
N GLY A 436 -20.59 -3.82 -41.40
CA GLY A 436 -19.30 -3.19 -41.12
C GLY A 436 -19.35 -1.68 -40.90
N GLY A 437 -19.17 -1.22 -39.65
CA GLY A 437 -18.92 0.20 -39.33
C GLY A 437 -17.46 0.61 -39.60
N LEU A 438 -17.19 1.90 -39.83
CA LEU A 438 -15.80 2.40 -39.79
C LEU A 438 -15.33 2.45 -38.33
N ARG A 439 -14.18 1.83 -38.01
CA ARG A 439 -13.47 2.05 -36.73
C ARG A 439 -12.67 3.35 -36.86
N ARG A 440 -13.03 4.37 -36.07
CA ARG A 440 -12.27 5.62 -35.91
C ARG A 440 -11.91 5.78 -34.44
N VAL A 441 -10.64 5.57 -34.11
CA VAL A 441 -10.19 5.60 -32.72
C VAL A 441 -8.80 6.23 -32.61
N LEU A 442 -8.63 7.02 -31.56
CA LEU A 442 -7.33 7.27 -30.93
C LEU A 442 -7.23 6.31 -29.75
N GLY A 443 -6.14 5.55 -29.64
CA GLY A 443 -5.98 4.61 -28.54
C GLY A 443 -4.53 4.43 -28.11
N TYR A 444 -4.39 3.86 -26.92
CA TYR A 444 -3.12 3.44 -26.34
C TYR A 444 -3.27 2.02 -25.80
N CYS A 445 -2.32 1.15 -26.13
CA CYS A 445 -2.32 -0.24 -25.72
C CYS A 445 -1.28 -0.46 -24.62
N THR A 446 -1.67 -1.12 -23.54
CA THR A 446 -0.76 -1.48 -22.44
C THR A 446 -1.05 -2.87 -21.92
N VAL A 447 -0.10 -3.45 -21.18
CA VAL A 447 -0.31 -4.69 -20.41
C VAL A 447 -0.37 -4.42 -18.90
N SER A 448 -0.21 -3.16 -18.48
CA SER A 448 -0.39 -2.72 -17.09
C SER A 448 -1.82 -2.24 -16.86
N SER A 449 -2.49 -2.85 -15.88
CA SER A 449 -3.79 -2.39 -15.38
C SER A 449 -3.70 -0.99 -14.79
N ASP A 450 -2.64 -0.71 -14.04
CA ASP A 450 -2.49 0.54 -13.30
C ASP A 450 -2.21 1.72 -14.25
N LEU A 451 -1.47 1.49 -15.34
CA LEU A 451 -1.31 2.50 -16.41
C LEU A 451 -2.60 2.73 -17.19
N ALA A 452 -3.35 1.66 -17.50
CA ALA A 452 -4.64 1.79 -18.19
C ALA A 452 -5.64 2.57 -17.33
N GLN A 453 -5.71 2.27 -16.03
CA GLN A 453 -6.58 2.95 -15.09
C GLN A 453 -6.18 4.42 -14.89
N GLY A 454 -4.88 4.71 -14.78
CA GLY A 454 -4.37 6.08 -14.73
C GLY A 454 -4.74 6.88 -15.98
N LEU A 455 -4.64 6.29 -17.17
CA LEU A 455 -5.07 6.91 -18.43
C LEU A 455 -6.57 7.24 -18.41
N VAL A 456 -7.42 6.29 -17.98
CA VAL A 456 -8.85 6.51 -17.83
C VAL A 456 -9.12 7.69 -16.90
N TYR A 457 -8.44 7.75 -15.75
CA TYR A 457 -8.65 8.83 -14.78
C TYR A 457 -8.19 10.19 -15.31
N ILE A 458 -7.02 10.30 -15.95
CA ILE A 458 -6.58 11.57 -16.56
C ILE A 458 -7.59 12.03 -17.61
N PHE A 459 -8.02 11.14 -18.53
CA PHE A 459 -9.03 11.49 -19.52
C PHE A 459 -10.32 11.99 -18.85
N ARG A 460 -10.77 11.30 -17.78
CA ARG A 460 -12.00 11.66 -17.06
C ARG A 460 -11.89 12.97 -16.29
N GLN A 461 -10.72 13.34 -15.77
CA GLN A 461 -10.50 14.67 -15.20
C GLN A 461 -10.58 15.79 -16.25
N MET A 462 -10.30 15.47 -17.51
CA MET A 462 -10.43 16.37 -18.66
C MET A 462 -11.84 16.36 -19.28
N GLY A 463 -12.78 15.60 -18.70
CA GLY A 463 -14.13 15.43 -19.24
C GLY A 463 -14.21 14.53 -20.48
N ILE A 464 -13.16 13.76 -20.76
CA ILE A 464 -13.12 12.77 -21.85
C ILE A 464 -13.50 11.41 -21.27
N PHE A 465 -14.39 10.71 -21.97
CA PHE A 465 -14.96 9.45 -21.50
C PHE A 465 -14.46 8.29 -22.37
N PRO A 466 -13.28 7.73 -22.07
CA PRO A 466 -12.69 6.68 -22.89
C PRO A 466 -13.48 5.37 -22.77
N SER A 467 -13.19 4.46 -23.68
CA SER A 467 -13.54 3.04 -23.58
C SER A 467 -12.29 2.23 -23.28
N MET A 468 -12.48 1.08 -22.64
CA MET A 468 -11.44 0.11 -22.38
C MET A 468 -11.81 -1.24 -23.02
N SER A 469 -10.83 -1.97 -23.54
CA SER A 469 -11.04 -3.33 -24.01
C SER A 469 -9.85 -4.22 -23.69
N ARG A 470 -10.11 -5.47 -23.33
CA ARG A 470 -9.09 -6.46 -22.96
C ARG A 470 -9.08 -7.60 -23.96
N GLN A 471 -7.90 -7.99 -24.41
CA GLN A 471 -7.72 -9.08 -25.37
C GLN A 471 -6.47 -9.89 -25.04
N TRP A 472 -6.60 -11.22 -25.04
CA TRP A 472 -5.46 -12.11 -25.05
C TRP A 472 -4.80 -12.09 -26.43
N SER A 473 -3.46 -11.99 -26.45
CA SER A 473 -2.73 -12.16 -27.71
C SER A 473 -2.84 -13.61 -28.16
N LYS A 474 -3.04 -13.83 -29.47
CA LYS A 474 -3.03 -15.17 -30.05
C LYS A 474 -1.68 -15.85 -29.76
N PRO A 475 -1.67 -17.12 -29.32
CA PRO A 475 -0.44 -17.89 -29.23
C PRO A 475 0.25 -17.88 -30.60
N HIS A 476 1.57 -17.70 -30.61
CA HIS A 476 2.34 -17.73 -31.85
C HIS A 476 3.50 -18.72 -31.74
N LEU A 477 3.80 -19.37 -32.85
CA LEU A 477 4.88 -20.33 -32.95
C LEU A 477 6.17 -19.60 -33.33
N ARG A 478 7.25 -19.81 -32.59
CA ARG A 478 8.58 -19.32 -32.96
C ARG A 478 9.60 -20.40 -32.67
N LYS A 479 10.37 -20.80 -33.68
CA LYS A 479 11.38 -21.88 -33.58
C LYS A 479 10.81 -23.17 -32.95
N GLY A 480 9.64 -23.61 -33.39
CA GLY A 480 8.99 -24.85 -32.91
C GLY A 480 8.38 -24.79 -31.49
N LYS A 481 8.48 -23.66 -30.78
CA LYS A 481 7.86 -23.47 -29.46
C LYS A 481 6.65 -22.54 -29.54
N ILE A 482 5.61 -22.86 -28.79
CA ILE A 482 4.40 -22.01 -28.67
C ILE A 482 4.65 -20.97 -27.58
N PHE A 483 4.57 -19.70 -27.95
CA PHE A 483 4.65 -18.58 -27.02
C PHE A 483 3.24 -18.06 -26.73
N LYS A 484 2.85 -18.09 -25.46
CA LYS A 484 1.62 -17.48 -24.95
C LYS A 484 1.97 -16.21 -24.18
N SER A 485 1.10 -15.20 -24.27
CA SER A 485 1.27 -13.98 -23.47
C SER A 485 0.90 -14.27 -22.01
N ASN A 486 1.69 -13.77 -21.08
CA ASN A 486 1.37 -13.87 -19.65
C ASN A 486 0.33 -12.84 -19.20
N TYR A 487 0.16 -11.76 -19.99
CA TYR A 487 -0.73 -10.64 -19.66
C TYR A 487 -1.70 -10.37 -20.80
N GLN A 488 -2.90 -9.90 -20.45
CA GLN A 488 -3.85 -9.37 -21.43
C GLN A 488 -3.37 -8.02 -21.94
N LYS A 489 -3.64 -7.74 -23.21
CA LYS A 489 -3.54 -6.38 -23.75
C LYS A 489 -4.78 -5.61 -23.35
N ILE A 490 -4.58 -4.41 -22.82
CA ILE A 490 -5.59 -3.47 -22.39
C ILE A 490 -5.50 -2.25 -23.32
N ASP A 491 -6.52 -2.06 -24.15
CA ASP A 491 -6.66 -0.91 -25.02
C ASP A 491 -7.55 0.14 -24.36
N VAL A 492 -7.02 1.34 -24.12
CA VAL A 492 -7.79 2.52 -23.72
C VAL A 492 -7.94 3.42 -24.95
N TYR A 493 -9.17 3.76 -25.34
CA TYR A 493 -9.40 4.47 -26.60
C TYR A 493 -10.60 5.41 -26.58
N VAL A 494 -10.51 6.46 -27.40
CA VAL A 494 -11.55 7.48 -27.62
C VAL A 494 -12.03 7.39 -29.06
N SER A 495 -13.35 7.45 -29.27
CA SER A 495 -13.99 7.24 -30.58
C SER A 495 -15.06 8.26 -30.96
N SER A 496 -15.55 9.06 -30.01
CA SER A 496 -16.51 10.14 -30.29
C SER A 496 -15.79 11.28 -31.02
N LYS A 497 -16.46 11.85 -32.04
CA LYS A 497 -15.91 12.97 -32.81
C LYS A 497 -15.68 14.19 -31.93
N GLU A 498 -16.64 14.48 -31.06
CA GLU A 498 -16.64 15.61 -30.12
C GLU A 498 -15.48 15.48 -29.13
N GLN A 499 -15.31 14.29 -28.54
CA GLN A 499 -14.19 14.03 -27.63
C GLN A 499 -12.84 14.08 -28.33
N LEU A 500 -12.72 13.52 -29.54
CA LEU A 500 -11.48 13.56 -30.33
C LEU A 500 -11.09 15.00 -30.70
N LEU A 501 -12.07 15.86 -31.03
CA LEU A 501 -11.85 17.29 -31.24
C LEU A 501 -11.36 17.98 -29.96
N ALA A 502 -11.95 17.66 -28.80
CA ALA A 502 -11.58 18.25 -27.51
C ALA A 502 -10.13 17.93 -27.04
N ILE A 503 -9.52 16.89 -27.62
CA ILE A 503 -8.12 16.49 -27.35
C ILE A 503 -7.21 16.60 -28.58
N GLN A 504 -7.57 17.44 -29.56
CA GLN A 504 -6.81 17.58 -30.81
C GLN A 504 -5.32 17.90 -30.57
N ASP A 505 -5.02 18.78 -29.63
CA ASP A 505 -3.67 19.13 -29.20
C ASP A 505 -2.81 17.94 -28.76
N ILE A 506 -3.43 16.88 -28.22
CA ILE A 506 -2.73 15.66 -27.76
C ILE A 506 -2.30 14.78 -28.94
N TRP A 507 -3.10 14.69 -30.00
CA TRP A 507 -2.86 13.74 -31.09
C TRP A 507 -2.50 14.38 -32.43
N GLN A 508 -2.63 15.69 -32.60
CA GLN A 508 -2.38 16.37 -33.88
C GLN A 508 -0.96 16.16 -34.43
N ASN A 509 0.01 15.95 -33.53
CA ASN A 509 1.41 15.69 -33.89
C ASN A 509 1.71 14.21 -34.12
N HIS A 510 0.74 13.33 -33.88
CA HIS A 510 0.90 11.89 -34.11
C HIS A 510 1.27 11.59 -35.58
N LYS A 511 2.06 10.55 -35.82
CA LYS A 511 2.53 10.19 -37.17
C LYS A 511 1.39 9.93 -38.16
N ASP A 512 0.25 9.45 -37.64
CA ASP A 512 -0.96 9.13 -38.38
C ASP A 512 -2.09 10.18 -38.22
N ALA A 513 -1.80 11.38 -37.68
CA ALA A 513 -2.81 12.39 -37.37
C ALA A 513 -3.64 12.84 -38.59
N GLU A 514 -3.02 12.93 -39.78
CA GLU A 514 -3.69 13.32 -41.03
C GLU A 514 -4.89 12.42 -41.36
N LYS A 515 -4.83 11.13 -41.00
CA LYS A 515 -5.95 10.20 -41.20
C LYS A 515 -7.17 10.63 -40.39
N LEU A 516 -6.95 11.07 -39.16
CA LEU A 516 -8.02 11.49 -38.25
C LEU A 516 -8.54 12.88 -38.62
N THR A 517 -7.65 13.84 -38.91
CA THR A 517 -8.02 15.17 -39.41
C THR A 517 -8.86 15.07 -40.67
N GLY A 518 -8.42 14.30 -41.67
CA GLY A 518 -9.14 14.09 -42.91
C GLY A 518 -10.48 13.36 -42.74
N TRP A 519 -10.71 12.68 -41.62
CA TRP A 519 -12.04 12.15 -41.28
C TRP A 519 -12.91 13.17 -40.56
N ILE A 520 -12.35 13.91 -39.60
CA ILE A 520 -13.06 14.95 -38.83
C ILE A 520 -13.63 16.03 -39.76
N CYS A 521 -12.88 16.43 -40.79
CA CYS A 521 -13.29 17.46 -41.75
C CYS A 521 -14.38 16.98 -42.75
N ARG A 522 -14.76 15.69 -42.75
CA ARG A 522 -15.81 15.20 -43.67
C ARG A 522 -17.20 15.69 -43.21
N PRO A 523 -18.07 16.11 -44.15
CA PRO A 523 -19.45 16.49 -43.85
C PRO A 523 -20.20 15.37 -43.12
N ARG A 524 -21.04 15.76 -42.16
CA ARG A 524 -21.81 14.86 -41.28
C ARG A 524 -22.74 13.99 -42.14
N LYS A 525 -22.44 12.70 -42.31
CA LYS A 525 -23.50 11.71 -42.59
C LYS A 525 -24.20 11.43 -41.25
N GLN A 526 -25.53 11.51 -41.23
CA GLN A 526 -26.36 11.28 -40.04
C GLN A 526 -25.92 10.02 -39.27
N GLY A 527 -25.83 10.13 -37.93
CA GLY A 527 -25.49 9.04 -37.01
C GLY A 527 -24.76 9.51 -35.75
N HIS A 528 -25.08 8.92 -34.61
CA HIS A 528 -24.32 9.09 -33.36
C HIS A 528 -23.01 8.27 -33.44
N TRP A 529 -21.87 8.91 -33.17
CA TRP A 529 -20.55 8.26 -33.23
C TRP A 529 -19.96 8.11 -31.82
N GLY A 530 -19.61 6.89 -31.44
CA GLY A 530 -19.16 6.54 -30.09
C GLY A 530 -20.17 5.61 -29.38
N LYS A 531 -19.82 5.10 -28.20
CA LYS A 531 -20.77 4.35 -27.37
C LYS A 531 -21.67 5.36 -26.65
N PRO A 532 -22.99 5.34 -26.87
CA PRO A 532 -23.90 6.28 -26.20
C PRO A 532 -23.93 5.97 -24.70
N PHE A 533 -23.78 6.98 -23.86
CA PHE A 533 -24.08 6.91 -22.43
C PHE A 533 -25.40 7.64 -22.16
N VAL A 534 -26.10 7.25 -21.10
CA VAL A 534 -27.33 7.92 -20.68
C VAL A 534 -26.94 9.15 -19.86
N GLN A 535 -27.35 10.35 -20.25
CA GLN A 535 -27.14 11.51 -19.40
C GLN A 535 -28.09 11.44 -18.20
N ILE A 536 -27.56 11.49 -16.98
CA ILE A 536 -28.36 11.44 -15.74
C ILE A 536 -28.48 12.85 -15.16
N SER A 537 -27.35 13.52 -14.93
CA SER A 537 -27.30 14.89 -14.40
C SER A 537 -26.14 15.66 -15.04
N GLN A 538 -25.83 16.89 -14.60
CA GLN A 538 -24.61 17.58 -15.04
C GLN A 538 -23.33 16.83 -14.62
N ASP A 539 -23.39 16.11 -13.50
CA ASP A 539 -22.25 15.45 -12.88
C ASP A 539 -22.21 13.95 -13.13
N CYS A 540 -23.29 13.32 -13.60
CA CYS A 540 -23.41 11.86 -13.70
C CYS A 540 -23.92 11.37 -15.06
N VAL A 541 -23.45 10.17 -15.44
CA VAL A 541 -23.88 9.42 -16.62
C VAL A 541 -24.12 7.96 -16.29
N GLY A 542 -25.02 7.35 -17.05
CA GLY A 542 -25.38 5.95 -16.97
C GLY A 542 -24.66 5.12 -18.04
N LEU A 543 -24.04 4.01 -17.63
CA LEU A 543 -23.47 3.01 -18.52
C LEU A 543 -24.22 1.69 -18.44
N LYS A 544 -24.62 1.18 -19.61
CA LYS A 544 -25.32 -0.09 -19.73
C LYS A 544 -24.41 -1.27 -19.37
N VAL A 545 -24.89 -2.18 -18.55
CA VAL A 545 -24.27 -3.48 -18.25
C VAL A 545 -24.41 -4.40 -19.46
N ILE A 546 -23.29 -5.02 -19.87
CA ILE A 546 -23.26 -6.01 -20.95
C ILE A 546 -23.09 -7.44 -20.45
N SER A 547 -22.48 -7.62 -19.27
CA SER A 547 -22.36 -8.92 -18.62
C SER A 547 -22.24 -8.75 -17.11
N ALA A 548 -22.88 -9.63 -16.36
CA ALA A 548 -22.66 -9.82 -14.93
C ALA A 548 -22.49 -11.33 -14.72
N GLN A 549 -21.31 -11.76 -14.29
CA GLN A 549 -20.95 -13.18 -14.20
C GLN A 549 -20.28 -13.46 -12.87
N LYS A 550 -20.64 -14.58 -12.24
CA LYS A 550 -19.95 -15.10 -11.06
C LYS A 550 -18.49 -15.43 -11.41
N VAL A 551 -17.57 -15.08 -10.52
CA VAL A 551 -16.14 -15.40 -10.63
C VAL A 551 -15.89 -16.74 -9.94
N GLU A 552 -15.65 -17.80 -10.71
CA GLU A 552 -15.57 -19.18 -10.20
C GLU A 552 -14.42 -19.41 -9.21
N ASP A 553 -13.31 -18.72 -9.37
CA ASP A 553 -12.08 -18.86 -8.57
C ASP A 553 -11.86 -17.68 -7.60
N ALA A 554 -12.93 -16.97 -7.24
CA ALA A 554 -12.85 -15.80 -6.35
C ALA A 554 -12.26 -16.12 -4.98
N ALA A 555 -12.60 -17.28 -4.40
CA ALA A 555 -12.14 -17.72 -3.09
C ALA A 555 -10.62 -17.98 -3.04
N ASP A 556 -10.03 -18.40 -4.17
CA ASP A 556 -8.59 -18.60 -4.29
C ASP A 556 -7.84 -17.27 -4.51
N ARG A 557 -8.50 -16.29 -5.15
CA ARG A 557 -7.91 -14.98 -5.48
C ARG A 557 -7.97 -13.97 -4.34
N TYR A 558 -9.05 -13.99 -3.56
CA TYR A 558 -9.32 -12.96 -2.56
C TYR A 558 -9.57 -13.59 -1.19
N LYS A 559 -8.70 -13.27 -0.23
CA LYS A 559 -8.88 -13.65 1.17
C LYS A 559 -9.81 -12.67 1.91
N TYR A 560 -9.71 -11.39 1.58
CA TYR A 560 -10.46 -10.30 2.20
C TYR A 560 -11.14 -9.44 1.14
N VAL A 561 -12.21 -8.80 1.56
CA VAL A 561 -12.98 -7.78 0.87
C VAL A 561 -13.03 -6.54 1.76
N TYR A 562 -13.18 -5.38 1.15
CA TYR A 562 -12.93 -4.08 1.77
C TYR A 562 -14.09 -3.14 1.47
N ASP A 563 -14.39 -2.25 2.40
CA ASP A 563 -15.41 -1.25 2.22
C ASP A 563 -15.11 0.04 2.99
N LEU A 564 -15.88 1.09 2.73
CA LEU A 564 -15.79 2.39 3.41
C LEU A 564 -17.14 2.83 3.94
N SER A 565 -17.15 3.32 5.17
CA SER A 565 -18.28 4.10 5.69
C SER A 565 -18.04 5.57 5.40
N VAL A 566 -18.94 6.19 4.64
CA VAL A 566 -18.84 7.58 4.18
C VAL A 566 -20.02 8.38 4.72
N ALA A 567 -19.75 9.58 5.23
CA ALA A 567 -20.74 10.44 5.86
C ALA A 567 -21.87 10.86 4.89
N LYS A 568 -23.05 11.14 5.46
CA LYS A 568 -24.25 11.71 4.80
C LYS A 568 -24.90 10.82 3.73
N ASN A 569 -24.23 10.62 2.61
CA ASN A 569 -24.81 10.04 1.39
C ASN A 569 -24.73 8.49 1.34
N GLN A 570 -24.00 7.86 2.26
CA GLN A 570 -23.89 6.40 2.38
C GLN A 570 -23.42 5.68 1.09
N ASN A 571 -22.63 6.36 0.26
CA ASN A 571 -22.06 5.78 -0.96
C ASN A 571 -20.73 6.43 -1.30
N PHE A 572 -19.93 5.75 -2.12
CA PHE A 572 -18.65 6.26 -2.60
C PHE A 572 -18.34 5.79 -4.01
N VAL A 573 -17.40 6.47 -4.65
CA VAL A 573 -17.00 6.17 -6.02
C VAL A 573 -15.73 5.29 -6.04
N ALA A 574 -15.84 4.08 -6.60
CA ALA A 574 -14.76 3.11 -6.71
C ALA A 574 -14.87 2.24 -7.97
N GLY A 575 -13.85 1.42 -8.21
CA GLY A 575 -13.80 0.53 -9.36
C GLY A 575 -13.33 1.18 -10.65
N GLU A 576 -13.17 0.37 -11.69
CA GLU A 576 -12.69 0.86 -12.97
C GLU A 576 -13.65 1.88 -13.59
N GLY A 577 -13.10 2.98 -14.08
CA GLY A 577 -13.91 4.08 -14.63
C GLY A 577 -14.69 4.88 -13.58
N ALA A 578 -14.52 4.56 -12.28
CA ALA A 578 -15.05 5.25 -11.11
C ALA A 578 -16.58 5.16 -11.03
N MET A 579 -17.11 4.06 -10.48
CA MET A 579 -18.54 3.78 -10.37
C MET A 579 -19.06 4.09 -8.96
N VAL A 580 -20.33 4.51 -8.85
CA VAL A 580 -20.97 4.74 -7.54
C VAL A 580 -21.37 3.41 -6.89
N CYS A 581 -20.82 3.14 -5.71
CA CYS A 581 -21.03 1.93 -4.90
C CYS A 581 -21.69 2.32 -3.56
N HIS A 582 -22.64 1.53 -3.06
CA HIS A 582 -23.26 1.75 -1.75
C HIS A 582 -22.31 1.31 -0.62
N ASN A 583 -22.41 1.92 0.57
CA ASN A 583 -21.64 1.50 1.75
C ASN A 583 -22.23 0.23 2.42
N THR A 584 -21.54 -0.31 3.41
CA THR A 584 -21.99 -1.47 4.21
C THR A 584 -22.44 -1.06 5.61
N ASP A 585 -23.61 -1.55 6.05
CA ASP A 585 -24.26 -1.19 7.33
C ASP A 585 -24.36 -2.35 8.35
N GLY A 586 -23.67 -3.49 8.20
CA GLY A 586 -23.90 -4.70 9.01
C GLY A 586 -23.61 -4.63 10.52
N SER A 587 -22.46 -4.07 10.93
CA SER A 587 -22.14 -3.81 12.35
C SER A 587 -22.90 -2.59 12.88
N HIS A 588 -23.11 -1.61 12.00
CA HIS A 588 -23.79 -0.35 12.26
C HIS A 588 -25.28 -0.58 12.58
N ILE A 589 -26.01 -1.42 11.83
CA ILE A 589 -27.43 -1.70 12.08
C ILE A 589 -27.66 -2.41 13.42
N ARG A 590 -26.76 -3.32 13.83
CA ARG A 590 -26.84 -3.98 15.14
C ARG A 590 -26.72 -2.96 16.27
N THR A 591 -25.75 -2.06 16.19
CA THR A 591 -25.56 -0.98 17.17
C THR A 591 -26.74 -0.02 17.18
N LEU A 592 -27.31 0.31 16.02
CA LEU A 592 -28.49 1.17 15.90
C LEU A 592 -29.76 0.52 16.47
N LEU A 593 -29.97 -0.77 16.25
CA LEU A 593 -31.09 -1.52 16.84
C LEU A 593 -30.96 -1.64 18.36
N LEU A 594 -29.75 -1.89 18.87
CA LEU A 594 -29.48 -1.86 20.31
C LEU A 594 -29.75 -0.48 20.91
N THR A 595 -29.35 0.58 20.21
CA THR A 595 -29.61 1.96 20.63
C THR A 595 -31.11 2.29 20.62
N LEU A 596 -31.84 1.84 19.59
CA LEU A 596 -33.30 1.96 19.51
C LEU A 596 -33.98 1.30 20.72
N LEU A 597 -33.62 0.04 21.00
CA LEU A 597 -34.18 -0.73 22.11
C LEU A 597 -33.84 -0.10 23.46
N TYR A 598 -32.57 0.29 23.66
CA TYR A 598 -32.12 0.93 24.89
C TYR A 598 -32.84 2.25 25.17
N ARG A 599 -32.99 3.12 24.16
CA ARG A 599 -33.57 4.46 24.37
C ARG A 599 -35.10 4.45 24.41
N GLN A 600 -35.73 3.66 23.55
CA GLN A 600 -37.17 3.74 23.34
C GLN A 600 -37.96 2.62 24.04
N MET A 601 -37.28 1.56 24.45
CA MET A 601 -37.87 0.40 25.11
C MET A 601 -36.92 -0.14 26.21
N PRO A 602 -36.45 0.73 27.15
CA PRO A 602 -35.34 0.43 28.05
C PRO A 602 -35.56 -0.84 28.88
N LYS A 603 -36.80 -1.10 29.33
CA LYS A 603 -37.11 -2.32 30.10
C LYS A 603 -36.86 -3.62 29.34
N LEU A 604 -36.87 -3.60 28.00
CA LEU A 604 -36.46 -4.79 27.23
C LEU A 604 -34.99 -5.15 27.47
N VAL A 605 -34.14 -4.14 27.66
CA VAL A 605 -32.71 -4.32 27.94
C VAL A 605 -32.50 -4.57 29.44
N GLU A 606 -33.15 -3.80 30.32
CA GLU A 606 -33.03 -3.93 31.79
C GLU A 606 -33.50 -5.28 32.31
N ASP A 607 -34.70 -5.72 31.91
CA ASP A 607 -35.27 -7.01 32.30
C ASP A 607 -34.59 -8.18 31.55
N GLY A 608 -33.70 -7.86 30.60
CA GLY A 608 -32.84 -8.82 29.92
C GLY A 608 -33.56 -9.68 28.88
N TYR A 609 -34.47 -9.06 28.12
CA TYR A 609 -35.20 -9.71 27.02
C TYR A 609 -34.45 -9.66 25.68
N VAL A 610 -33.37 -8.87 25.56
CA VAL A 610 -32.60 -8.68 24.32
C VAL A 610 -31.36 -9.59 24.29
N TYR A 611 -31.17 -10.26 23.14
CA TYR A 611 -30.09 -11.20 22.90
C TYR A 611 -29.48 -10.97 21.51
N ILE A 612 -28.23 -11.38 21.33
CA ILE A 612 -27.52 -11.38 20.05
C ILE A 612 -27.21 -12.82 19.68
N ALA A 613 -27.60 -13.25 18.48
CA ALA A 613 -27.29 -14.59 18.00
C ALA A 613 -25.79 -14.75 17.75
N GLN A 614 -25.24 -15.91 18.11
CA GLN A 614 -23.85 -16.28 17.86
C GLN A 614 -23.82 -17.48 16.90
N PRO A 615 -23.96 -17.26 15.58
CA PRO A 615 -23.84 -18.35 14.60
C PRO A 615 -22.41 -18.95 14.65
N PRO A 616 -22.25 -20.25 14.37
CA PRO A 616 -20.92 -20.87 14.36
C PRO A 616 -20.06 -20.28 13.25
N LEU A 617 -18.77 -20.10 13.52
CA LEU A 617 -17.81 -19.53 12.60
C LEU A 617 -17.24 -20.59 11.63
N TYR A 618 -17.13 -21.85 12.04
CA TYR A 618 -16.66 -22.95 11.20
C TYR A 618 -17.52 -24.20 11.34
N LYS A 619 -17.46 -25.04 10.31
CA LYS A 619 -17.82 -26.45 10.31
C LYS A 619 -16.61 -27.23 9.86
N ILE A 620 -16.15 -28.15 10.69
CA ILE A 620 -15.09 -29.09 10.34
C ILE A 620 -15.71 -30.45 10.00
N LYS A 621 -15.16 -31.10 8.98
CA LYS A 621 -15.50 -32.47 8.61
C LYS A 621 -14.22 -33.28 8.40
N ARG A 622 -14.05 -34.36 9.16
CA ARG A 622 -12.93 -35.31 9.03
C ARG A 622 -13.46 -36.74 9.17
N GLY A 623 -13.50 -37.49 8.07
CA GLY A 623 -14.15 -38.80 8.04
C GLY A 623 -15.65 -38.71 8.32
N GLN A 624 -16.13 -39.45 9.33
CA GLN A 624 -17.52 -39.41 9.80
C GLN A 624 -17.79 -38.33 10.87
N ARG A 625 -16.75 -37.66 11.37
CA ARG A 625 -16.88 -36.61 12.40
C ARG A 625 -17.18 -35.27 11.73
N GLU A 626 -18.30 -34.66 12.11
CA GLU A 626 -18.70 -33.29 11.75
C GLU A 626 -18.90 -32.48 13.02
N GLU A 627 -18.34 -31.27 13.07
CA GLU A 627 -18.38 -30.43 14.28
C GLU A 627 -18.44 -28.94 13.89
N TYR A 628 -19.21 -28.16 14.65
CA TYR A 628 -19.38 -26.72 14.46
C TYR A 628 -18.59 -25.96 15.52
N ILE A 629 -17.80 -24.97 15.09
CA ILE A 629 -16.87 -24.23 15.93
C ILE A 629 -17.26 -22.76 15.92
N GLN A 630 -17.36 -22.13 17.09
CA GLN A 630 -17.91 -20.77 17.22
C GLN A 630 -16.86 -19.67 17.16
N THR A 631 -15.61 -19.96 17.54
CA THR A 631 -14.56 -18.94 17.66
C THR A 631 -13.26 -19.37 16.97
N GLU A 632 -12.40 -18.39 16.63
CA GLU A 632 -11.06 -18.69 16.09
C GLU A 632 -10.19 -19.42 17.12
N VAL A 633 -10.33 -19.10 18.41
CA VAL A 633 -9.59 -19.77 19.50
C VAL A 633 -9.94 -21.26 19.56
N GLN A 634 -11.24 -21.58 19.54
CA GLN A 634 -11.70 -22.98 19.51
C GLN A 634 -11.21 -23.70 18.24
N MET A 635 -11.10 -23.00 17.10
CA MET A 635 -10.59 -23.58 15.87
C MET A 635 -9.11 -23.95 16.00
N ASP A 636 -8.29 -23.04 16.53
CA ASP A 636 -6.86 -23.30 16.79
C ASP A 636 -6.69 -24.48 17.74
N GLU A 637 -7.44 -24.53 18.85
CA GLU A 637 -7.43 -25.64 19.80
C GLU A 637 -7.84 -26.97 19.14
N THR A 638 -8.90 -26.95 18.33
CA THR A 638 -9.40 -28.15 17.63
C THR A 638 -8.37 -28.67 16.63
N VAL A 639 -7.68 -27.78 15.91
CA VAL A 639 -6.59 -28.14 14.99
C VAL A 639 -5.42 -28.75 15.76
N LEU A 640 -5.05 -28.19 16.92
CA LEU A 640 -3.99 -28.74 17.75
C LEU A 640 -4.36 -30.13 18.29
N ASP A 641 -5.58 -30.32 18.77
CA ASP A 641 -6.07 -31.59 19.30
C ASP A 641 -6.06 -32.68 18.22
N LEU A 642 -6.63 -32.38 17.05
CA LEU A 642 -6.63 -33.28 15.90
C LEU A 642 -5.23 -33.57 15.34
N GLY A 643 -4.28 -32.65 15.54
CA GLY A 643 -2.89 -32.79 15.15
C GLY A 643 -2.04 -33.56 16.15
N GLN A 644 -2.42 -33.55 17.43
CA GLN A 644 -1.76 -34.29 18.48
C GLN A 644 -2.18 -35.77 18.50
N GLU A 645 -3.44 -36.06 18.16
CA GLU A 645 -3.98 -37.43 18.09
C GLU A 645 -3.06 -38.36 17.28
N GLY A 646 -2.54 -39.40 17.92
CA GLY A 646 -1.65 -40.40 17.31
C GLY A 646 -0.18 -39.99 17.17
N ASN A 647 0.21 -38.78 17.57
CA ASN A 647 1.60 -38.32 17.55
C ASN A 647 2.25 -38.36 18.94
N SER A 648 3.49 -38.85 19.00
CA SER A 648 4.33 -38.84 20.20
C SER A 648 5.51 -37.90 20.02
N PHE A 649 5.78 -37.06 21.02
CA PHE A 649 6.87 -36.07 21.01
C PHE A 649 8.00 -36.49 21.96
N ILE A 650 9.23 -36.51 21.45
CA ILE A 650 10.43 -36.92 22.20
C ILE A 650 11.50 -35.84 22.09
N ARG A 651 12.06 -35.42 23.23
CA ARG A 651 13.27 -34.60 23.28
C ARG A 651 14.50 -35.50 23.20
N LEU A 652 15.35 -35.28 22.19
CA LEU A 652 16.46 -36.19 21.86
C LEU A 652 17.69 -36.01 22.76
N LYS A 653 17.87 -34.84 23.39
CA LYS A 653 19.01 -34.52 24.28
C LYS A 653 19.10 -35.49 25.47
N ASP A 654 17.96 -35.85 26.05
CA ASP A 654 17.81 -36.69 27.24
C ASP A 654 16.88 -37.90 27.01
N LYS A 655 16.41 -38.10 25.78
CA LYS A 655 15.43 -39.12 25.40
C LYS A 655 14.11 -39.04 26.20
N GLN A 656 13.75 -37.85 26.70
CA GLN A 656 12.50 -37.67 27.42
C GLN A 656 11.32 -37.70 26.44
N ALA A 657 10.41 -38.67 26.61
CA ALA A 657 9.11 -38.70 25.95
C ALA A 657 8.11 -37.82 26.72
N PHE A 658 7.36 -36.99 26.00
CA PHE A 658 6.31 -36.15 26.59
C PHE A 658 5.00 -36.93 26.57
N SER A 659 4.25 -36.90 27.67
CA SER A 659 2.88 -37.43 27.69
C SER A 659 1.99 -36.63 26.74
N GLY A 660 0.85 -37.20 26.32
CA GLY A 660 -0.11 -36.50 25.45
C GLY A 660 -0.51 -35.13 26.03
N GLN A 661 -0.80 -35.06 27.33
CA GLN A 661 -1.15 -33.79 27.97
C GLN A 661 0.00 -32.77 27.97
N GLN A 662 1.24 -33.20 28.24
CA GLN A 662 2.41 -32.32 28.18
C GLN A 662 2.70 -31.84 26.76
N PHE A 663 2.44 -32.67 25.75
CA PHE A 663 2.60 -32.28 24.35
C PHE A 663 1.53 -31.28 23.93
N LYS A 664 0.27 -31.46 24.36
CA LYS A 664 -0.81 -30.48 24.17
C LYS A 664 -0.45 -29.12 24.77
N GLU A 665 0.00 -29.14 26.02
CA GLU A 665 0.42 -27.93 26.74
C GLU A 665 1.57 -27.22 26.01
N LEU A 666 2.57 -27.98 25.54
CA LEU A 666 3.67 -27.43 24.75
C LEU A 666 3.16 -26.77 23.45
N LEU A 667 2.28 -27.43 22.69
CA LEU A 667 1.74 -26.86 21.45
C LEU A 667 0.95 -25.57 21.70
N GLY A 668 0.14 -25.54 22.77
CA GLY A 668 -0.58 -24.32 23.19
C GLY A 668 0.38 -23.17 23.52
N LEU A 669 1.44 -23.45 24.29
CA LEU A 669 2.49 -22.46 24.59
C LEU A 669 3.19 -21.94 23.33
N LEU A 670 3.45 -22.81 22.35
CA LEU A 670 4.09 -22.42 21.09
C LEU A 670 3.16 -21.57 20.22
N VAL A 671 1.85 -21.81 20.22
CA VAL A 671 0.88 -20.97 19.51
C VAL A 671 0.82 -19.57 20.11
N GLU A 672 0.74 -19.46 21.44
CA GLU A 672 0.76 -18.16 22.12
C GLU A 672 2.09 -17.43 21.88
N LEU A 673 3.22 -18.16 21.94
CA LEU A 673 4.53 -17.60 21.64
C LEU A 673 4.64 -17.12 20.17
N GLU A 674 4.05 -17.83 19.21
CA GLU A 674 3.95 -17.43 17.80
C GLU A 674 3.10 -16.15 17.64
N LYS A 675 1.97 -16.05 18.34
CA LYS A 675 1.08 -14.88 18.32
C LYS A 675 1.80 -13.64 18.87
N THR A 676 2.40 -13.74 20.06
CA THR A 676 3.13 -12.62 20.68
C THR A 676 4.34 -12.20 19.84
N GLY A 677 5.04 -13.17 19.23
CA GLY A 677 6.15 -12.89 18.32
C GLY A 677 5.75 -12.08 17.08
N ARG A 678 4.59 -12.37 16.47
CA ARG A 678 4.08 -11.60 15.33
C ARG A 678 3.77 -10.14 15.69
N ILE A 679 3.32 -9.87 16.92
CA ILE A 679 3.06 -8.51 17.41
C ILE A 679 4.37 -7.72 17.49
N LEU A 680 5.43 -8.32 18.04
CA LEU A 680 6.75 -7.71 18.11
C LEU A 680 7.38 -7.49 16.73
N GLU A 681 7.22 -8.44 15.80
CA GLU A 681 7.69 -8.30 14.42
C GLU A 681 7.00 -7.13 13.69
N LYS A 682 5.69 -6.93 13.91
CA LYS A 682 4.96 -5.76 13.38
C LYS A 682 5.49 -4.43 13.93
N ARG A 683 6.00 -4.40 15.16
CA ARG A 683 6.67 -3.24 15.77
C ARG A 683 8.14 -3.11 15.35
N GLY A 684 8.59 -3.92 14.39
CA GLY A 684 9.94 -3.86 13.84
C GLY A 684 11.01 -4.52 14.71
N VAL A 685 10.62 -5.35 15.67
CA VAL A 685 11.55 -6.12 16.53
C VAL A 685 11.65 -7.55 16.01
N ASN A 686 12.85 -8.00 15.64
CA ASN A 686 13.08 -9.39 15.24
C ASN A 686 12.85 -10.31 16.45
N PHE A 687 11.77 -11.08 16.43
CA PHE A 687 11.35 -11.90 17.56
C PHE A 687 12.35 -12.98 17.94
N ILE A 688 12.96 -13.66 16.95
CA ILE A 688 13.96 -14.70 17.19
C ILE A 688 15.19 -14.10 17.88
N LYS A 689 15.63 -12.93 17.42
CA LYS A 689 16.75 -12.19 18.02
C LYS A 689 16.39 -11.72 19.44
N TYR A 690 15.16 -11.26 19.65
CA TYR A 690 14.66 -10.78 20.93
C TYR A 690 14.62 -11.88 22.01
N LEU A 691 14.20 -13.10 21.67
CA LEU A 691 14.22 -14.25 22.60
C LEU A 691 15.63 -14.55 23.14
N ASN A 692 16.68 -14.27 22.35
CA ASN A 692 18.07 -14.48 22.77
C ASN A 692 18.59 -13.39 23.73
N PHE A 693 17.90 -12.26 23.83
CA PHE A 693 18.19 -11.21 24.81
C PHE A 693 17.49 -11.43 26.16
N ARG A 694 16.98 -12.64 26.43
CA ARG A 694 16.53 -12.97 27.78
C ARG A 694 17.72 -13.00 28.72
N HIS A 695 17.66 -12.23 29.81
CA HIS A 695 18.79 -12.11 30.72
C HIS A 695 19.08 -13.47 31.41
N PRO A 696 20.31 -14.00 31.36
CA PRO A 696 20.60 -15.38 31.77
C PRO A 696 20.41 -15.64 33.28
N LYS A 697 20.69 -14.64 34.14
CA LYS A 697 20.52 -14.74 35.61
C LYS A 697 19.14 -14.32 36.10
N THR A 698 18.66 -13.12 35.74
CA THR A 698 17.38 -12.58 36.21
C THR A 698 16.16 -13.15 35.47
N LYS A 699 16.37 -13.83 34.33
CA LYS A 699 15.33 -14.42 33.49
C LYS A 699 14.31 -13.41 32.91
N LYS A 700 14.59 -12.11 33.07
CA LYS A 700 13.79 -11.02 32.54
C LYS A 700 14.04 -10.80 31.05
N MET A 701 13.00 -10.36 30.35
CA MET A 701 13.06 -9.87 28.99
C MET A 701 13.32 -8.35 28.99
N PRO A 702 13.95 -7.82 27.94
CA PRO A 702 14.08 -6.37 27.80
C PRO A 702 12.73 -5.71 27.62
N ILE A 703 12.45 -4.63 28.36
CA ILE A 703 11.18 -3.88 28.28
C ILE A 703 11.27 -2.68 27.33
N TYR A 704 12.48 -2.30 26.89
CA TYR A 704 12.66 -1.27 25.86
C TYR A 704 13.64 -1.73 24.78
N ARG A 705 13.41 -1.27 23.56
CA ARG A 705 14.35 -1.30 22.44
C ARG A 705 14.71 0.13 22.08
N VAL A 706 15.98 0.47 22.20
CA VAL A 706 16.53 1.78 21.88
C VAL A 706 17.43 1.64 20.66
N LYS A 707 17.24 2.49 19.66
CA LYS A 707 18.06 2.48 18.46
C LYS A 707 19.14 3.55 18.55
N VAL A 708 20.39 3.14 18.69
CA VAL A 708 21.57 4.02 18.72
C VAL A 708 22.40 3.72 17.48
N ASP A 709 22.66 4.72 16.65
CA ASP A 709 23.41 4.59 15.38
C ASP A 709 22.89 3.49 14.44
N GLY A 710 21.58 3.24 14.45
CA GLY A 710 20.94 2.19 13.64
C GLY A 710 21.07 0.77 14.21
N ILE A 711 21.69 0.60 15.37
CA ILE A 711 21.83 -0.68 16.07
C ILE A 711 20.78 -0.76 17.19
N ASP A 712 20.00 -1.84 17.17
CA ASP A 712 19.04 -2.15 18.21
C ASP A 712 19.77 -2.53 19.52
N GLN A 713 19.57 -1.74 20.56
CA GLN A 713 20.00 -2.00 21.92
C GLN A 713 18.77 -2.30 22.79
N PHE A 714 18.86 -3.29 23.66
CA PHE A 714 17.75 -3.76 24.50
C PHE A 714 18.01 -3.42 25.96
N ILE A 715 16.99 -2.87 26.66
CA ILE A 715 17.09 -2.35 28.03
C ILE A 715 16.04 -3.02 28.93
N TYR A 716 16.39 -3.29 30.18
CA TYR A 716 15.60 -4.14 31.10
C TYR A 716 14.91 -3.36 32.23
N SER A 717 15.19 -2.07 32.38
CA SER A 717 14.56 -1.23 33.42
C SER A 717 14.54 0.26 33.06
N ASP A 718 13.60 0.99 33.66
CA ASP A 718 13.45 2.45 33.50
C ASP A 718 14.69 3.20 34.00
N GLN A 719 15.37 2.67 35.04
CA GLN A 719 16.59 3.25 35.57
C GLN A 719 17.76 3.15 34.58
N GLU A 720 17.86 2.04 33.84
CA GLU A 720 18.85 1.89 32.77
C GLU A 720 18.53 2.76 31.56
N LEU A 721 17.24 2.91 31.23
CA LEU A 721 16.80 3.82 30.18
C LEU A 721 17.17 5.26 30.54
N ALA A 722 16.80 5.72 31.75
CA ALA A 722 17.07 7.08 32.22
C ALA A 722 18.57 7.42 32.26
N LYS A 723 19.43 6.49 32.67
CA LYS A 723 20.89 6.67 32.60
C LYS A 723 21.38 6.86 31.16
N ARG A 724 20.88 6.04 30.22
CA ARG A 724 21.21 6.15 28.79
C ARG A 724 20.70 7.45 28.16
N THR A 725 19.50 7.88 28.52
CA THR A 725 18.93 9.16 28.03
C THR A 725 19.70 10.36 28.60
N GLN A 726 20.32 10.24 29.78
CA GLN A 726 21.15 11.29 30.37
C GLN A 726 22.57 11.36 29.76
N GLU A 727 23.12 10.25 29.29
CA GLU A 727 24.43 10.17 28.62
C GLU A 727 24.39 10.68 27.16
N GLU A 728 23.26 10.53 26.46
CA GLU A 728 23.07 11.00 25.07
C GLU A 728 22.18 12.24 24.94
N LYS A 729 22.58 13.35 25.57
CA LYS A 729 21.77 14.59 25.65
C LYS A 729 21.55 15.38 24.34
N GLU A 730 22.11 14.98 23.20
CA GLU A 730 22.07 15.79 21.96
C GLU A 730 21.37 15.14 20.76
N ASN A 731 21.04 13.84 20.78
CA ASN A 731 20.30 13.17 19.70
C ASN A 731 19.03 12.52 20.24
N GLY A 732 17.87 12.79 19.63
CA GLY A 732 16.62 12.12 20.00
C GLY A 732 16.72 10.61 19.83
N LEU A 733 16.62 9.85 20.92
CA LEU A 733 16.66 8.39 20.91
C LEU A 733 15.32 7.83 20.41
N ASP A 734 15.36 6.94 19.42
CA ASP A 734 14.21 6.12 19.02
C ASP A 734 14.03 5.01 20.07
N VAL A 735 13.14 5.26 21.03
CA VAL A 735 12.81 4.37 22.14
C VAL A 735 11.45 3.72 21.86
N LEU A 736 11.44 2.39 21.78
CA LEU A 736 10.25 1.58 21.66
C LEU A 736 10.05 0.76 22.94
N GLU A 737 8.93 0.95 23.62
CA GLU A 737 8.53 0.11 24.76
C GLU A 737 7.93 -1.22 24.27
N LEU A 738 8.31 -2.32 24.94
CA LEU A 738 7.96 -3.69 24.59
C LEU A 738 7.02 -4.26 25.66
N PHE A 739 5.75 -3.89 25.57
CA PHE A 739 4.71 -4.29 26.53
C PHE A 739 4.54 -5.82 26.64
N GLU A 740 4.86 -6.55 25.57
CA GLU A 740 4.77 -8.01 25.48
C GLU A 740 5.87 -8.73 26.28
N ALA A 741 6.83 -8.01 26.86
CA ALA A 741 7.93 -8.59 27.63
C ALA A 741 7.42 -9.50 28.76
N LYS A 742 6.41 -9.06 29.52
CA LYS A 742 5.83 -9.83 30.64
C LYS A 742 5.13 -11.10 30.17
N ASP A 743 4.40 -11.03 29.05
CA ASP A 743 3.70 -12.19 28.48
C ASP A 743 4.70 -13.24 27.99
N ILE A 744 5.77 -12.79 27.32
CA ILE A 744 6.86 -13.66 26.85
C ILE A 744 7.64 -14.25 28.02
N GLU A 745 7.89 -13.50 29.09
CA GLU A 745 8.49 -14.02 30.33
C GLU A 745 7.64 -15.13 30.93
N ALA A 746 6.32 -14.93 31.01
CA ALA A 746 5.39 -15.92 31.54
C ALA A 746 5.36 -17.19 30.67
N LEU A 747 5.32 -17.05 29.35
CA LEU A 747 5.39 -18.18 28.40
C LEU A 747 6.74 -18.90 28.50
N ALA A 748 7.83 -18.16 28.58
CA ALA A 748 9.19 -18.70 28.73
C ALA A 748 9.34 -19.50 30.03
N ALA A 749 8.79 -19.00 31.15
CA ALA A 749 8.80 -19.70 32.42
C ALA A 749 7.99 -21.01 32.37
N LYS A 750 6.85 -21.02 31.66
CA LYS A 750 6.06 -22.24 31.44
C LYS A 750 6.81 -23.26 30.56
N LEU A 751 7.51 -22.82 29.51
CA LEU A 751 8.36 -23.69 28.70
C LEU A 751 9.52 -24.28 29.52
N GLU A 752 10.15 -23.50 30.40
CA GLU A 752 11.22 -23.98 31.29
C GLU A 752 10.72 -25.04 32.28
N LYS A 753 9.48 -24.93 32.77
CA LYS A 753 8.84 -25.97 33.60
C LYS A 753 8.67 -27.30 32.85
N LEU A 754 8.54 -27.26 31.53
CA LEU A 754 8.55 -28.43 30.65
C LEU A 754 9.99 -28.88 30.27
N GLY A 755 11.02 -28.27 30.87
CA GLY A 755 12.43 -28.52 30.59
C GLY A 755 12.91 -27.99 29.23
N ILE A 756 12.14 -27.10 28.60
CA ILE A 756 12.41 -26.57 27.27
C ILE A 756 12.97 -25.15 27.39
N GLU A 757 14.14 -24.93 26.78
CA GLU A 757 14.72 -23.59 26.71
C GLU A 757 13.99 -22.75 25.64
N PRO A 758 13.54 -21.52 25.95
CA PRO A 758 12.86 -20.67 24.98
C PRO A 758 13.69 -20.35 23.72
N SER A 759 15.02 -20.29 23.85
CA SER A 759 15.97 -20.13 22.74
C SER A 759 15.92 -21.28 21.72
N SER A 760 15.36 -22.44 22.08
CA SER A 760 15.18 -23.57 21.17
C SER A 760 13.97 -23.43 20.23
N TYR A 761 13.24 -22.32 20.33
CA TYR A 761 12.08 -22.02 19.48
C TYR A 761 12.45 -21.90 17.99
N ALA A 762 13.51 -21.15 17.67
CA ALA A 762 14.10 -21.00 16.33
C ALA A 762 15.48 -20.31 16.42
N GLN A 763 16.32 -20.44 15.38
CA GLN A 763 17.57 -19.69 15.25
C GLN A 763 17.61 -18.90 13.93
N GLU A 764 18.30 -17.76 13.93
CA GLU A 764 18.45 -16.91 12.74
C GLU A 764 19.33 -17.59 11.68
N ALA A 765 18.95 -17.50 10.40
CA ALA A 765 19.82 -17.92 9.31
C ALA A 765 21.01 -16.96 9.23
N ILE A 766 22.23 -17.45 9.46
CA ILE A 766 23.45 -16.64 9.33
C ILE A 766 23.53 -16.11 7.90
N GLN A 767 23.21 -14.84 7.68
CA GLN A 767 23.61 -14.15 6.45
C GLN A 767 25.12 -13.91 6.54
N LYS A 768 25.87 -14.49 5.59
CA LYS A 768 27.32 -14.33 5.44
C LYS A 768 27.67 -12.88 5.08
N GLN A 769 27.63 -11.95 6.03
CA GLN A 769 28.23 -10.62 5.91
C GLN A 769 28.72 -10.18 7.30
N ASP A 770 29.82 -10.78 7.73
CA ASP A 770 30.88 -10.16 8.55
C ASP A 770 31.78 -11.25 9.14
N VAL A 771 32.57 -11.90 8.28
CA VAL A 771 33.82 -12.55 8.72
C VAL A 771 34.86 -12.32 7.64
N SER A 772 35.87 -11.54 8.01
CA SER A 772 37.12 -11.36 7.28
C SER A 772 37.74 -12.72 6.91
N TYR A 773 38.32 -12.79 5.72
CA TYR A 773 39.04 -13.92 5.17
C TYR A 773 40.02 -14.55 6.17
N LYS A 774 39.71 -15.78 6.62
CA LYS A 774 40.59 -16.96 6.74
C LYS A 774 39.95 -17.93 7.73
N ASP A 775 39.13 -18.85 7.23
CA ASP A 775 39.21 -20.26 7.61
C ASP A 775 38.29 -21.10 6.74
N LYS A 776 38.84 -22.22 6.28
CA LYS A 776 38.22 -23.17 5.36
C LYS A 776 37.08 -23.93 6.04
N GLU A 777 36.01 -24.13 5.26
CA GLU A 777 35.03 -25.22 5.31
C GLU A 777 35.07 -26.15 6.55
N LYS A 778 34.16 -25.89 7.49
CA LYS A 778 33.47 -26.94 8.26
C LYS A 778 31.98 -26.62 8.25
N GLU A 779 31.20 -27.39 7.50
CA GLU A 779 29.75 -27.46 7.69
C GLU A 779 29.48 -27.89 9.15
N GLN A 780 28.92 -27.00 9.97
CA GLN A 780 28.36 -27.39 11.26
C GLN A 780 27.15 -28.29 11.00
N LYS A 781 27.33 -29.61 11.07
CA LYS A 781 26.21 -30.56 11.16
C LYS A 781 25.51 -30.35 12.50
N PHE A 782 24.37 -29.66 12.49
CA PHE A 782 23.48 -29.60 13.65
C PHE A 782 22.94 -31.01 13.96
N LYS A 783 22.83 -31.35 15.24
CA LYS A 783 22.14 -32.58 15.68
C LYS A 783 20.66 -32.24 15.93
N PRO A 784 19.71 -33.10 15.52
CA PRO A 784 18.30 -32.87 15.78
C PRO A 784 18.03 -32.89 17.29
N LEU A 785 17.15 -32.01 17.75
CA LEU A 785 16.82 -31.83 19.17
C LEU A 785 15.48 -32.49 19.55
N TYR A 786 14.59 -32.65 18.58
CA TYR A 786 13.22 -33.12 18.79
C TYR A 786 12.85 -34.18 17.77
N ARG A 787 11.98 -35.12 18.15
CA ARG A 787 11.43 -36.15 17.26
C ARG A 787 9.93 -36.27 17.47
N ILE A 788 9.19 -36.33 16.38
CA ILE A 788 7.79 -36.78 16.37
C ILE A 788 7.74 -38.17 15.76
N SER A 789 7.04 -39.09 16.40
CA SER A 789 6.67 -40.38 15.80
C SER A 789 5.15 -40.45 15.68
N ASP A 790 4.66 -40.77 14.48
CA ASP A 790 3.23 -40.93 14.22
C ASP A 790 2.74 -42.35 14.56
N ALA A 791 1.43 -42.58 14.39
CA ALA A 791 0.77 -43.85 14.67
C ALA A 791 1.28 -45.03 13.81
N GLU A 792 1.87 -44.75 12.64
CA GLU A 792 2.47 -45.75 11.74
C GLU A 792 3.98 -45.98 12.04
N LYS A 793 4.49 -45.42 13.14
CA LYS A 793 5.90 -45.43 13.56
C LYS A 793 6.85 -44.72 12.60
N ALA A 794 6.36 -43.88 11.68
CA ALA A 794 7.24 -43.02 10.90
C ALA A 794 7.81 -41.92 11.82
N GLN A 795 9.14 -41.79 11.81
CA GLN A 795 9.85 -40.84 12.67
C GLN A 795 10.31 -39.63 11.87
N LYS A 796 10.09 -38.44 12.42
CA LYS A 796 10.59 -37.18 11.85
C LYS A 796 11.33 -36.36 12.89
N ASP A 797 12.54 -35.97 12.53
CA ASP A 797 13.46 -35.22 13.38
C ASP A 797 13.40 -33.71 13.09
N PHE A 798 13.48 -32.92 14.15
CA PHE A 798 13.40 -31.46 14.11
C PHE A 798 14.53 -30.83 14.93
N PHE A 799 14.95 -29.65 14.49
CA PHE A 799 15.98 -28.86 15.16
C PHE A 799 15.37 -27.78 16.06
N PHE A 800 14.19 -27.26 15.70
CA PHE A 800 13.54 -26.15 16.38
C PHE A 800 12.05 -26.43 16.64
N LEU A 801 11.50 -25.85 17.71
CA LEU A 801 10.10 -26.06 18.08
C LEU A 801 9.11 -25.37 17.13
N LYS A 802 9.52 -24.29 16.45
CA LYS A 802 8.72 -23.65 15.39
C LYS A 802 8.38 -24.64 14.28
N ASP A 803 9.33 -25.50 13.90
CA ASP A 803 9.14 -26.49 12.85
C ASP A 803 8.25 -27.66 13.32
N VAL A 804 8.33 -28.01 14.61
CA VAL A 804 7.45 -28.99 15.26
C VAL A 804 5.99 -28.52 15.21
N LEU A 805 5.73 -27.27 15.63
CA LEU A 805 4.38 -26.68 15.59
C LEU A 805 3.85 -26.63 14.15
N THR A 806 4.69 -26.20 13.20
CA THR A 806 4.33 -26.13 11.78
C THR A 806 3.97 -27.51 11.22
N PHE A 807 4.74 -28.54 11.57
CA PHE A 807 4.47 -29.91 11.13
C PHE A 807 3.16 -30.46 11.70
N ILE A 808 2.88 -30.22 13.00
CA ILE A 808 1.63 -30.67 13.63
C ILE A 808 0.42 -29.98 13.01
N LYS A 809 0.45 -28.66 12.80
CA LYS A 809 -0.62 -27.92 12.10
C LYS A 809 -0.87 -28.47 10.69
N GLN A 810 0.20 -28.84 9.96
CA GLN A 810 0.09 -29.45 8.63
C GLN A 810 -0.51 -30.86 8.66
N GLN A 811 -0.13 -31.70 9.62
CA GLN A 811 -0.71 -33.04 9.78
C GLN A 811 -2.19 -32.97 10.19
N ALA A 812 -2.55 -32.05 11.09
CA ALA A 812 -3.93 -31.81 11.50
C ALA A 812 -4.84 -31.42 10.33
N ALA A 813 -4.31 -30.59 9.41
CA ALA A 813 -5.04 -30.13 8.24
C ALA A 813 -5.24 -31.23 7.17
N LYS A 814 -4.45 -32.31 7.19
CA LYS A 814 -4.58 -33.38 6.18
C LYS A 814 -5.90 -34.15 6.34
N GLY A 815 -6.70 -34.14 5.28
CA GLY A 815 -8.00 -34.85 5.24
C GLY A 815 -9.12 -34.16 6.01
N MET A 816 -8.90 -32.94 6.51
CA MET A 816 -9.92 -32.12 7.16
C MET A 816 -10.52 -31.15 6.14
N HIS A 817 -11.85 -31.19 5.97
CA HIS A 817 -12.60 -30.20 5.21
C HIS A 817 -13.14 -29.14 6.17
N ILE A 818 -12.61 -27.93 6.10
CA ILE A 818 -13.03 -26.80 6.94
C ILE A 818 -13.91 -25.88 6.10
N GLN A 819 -15.18 -25.74 6.48
CA GLN A 819 -16.10 -24.76 5.91
C GLN A 819 -16.29 -23.64 6.92
N ARG A 820 -15.82 -22.42 6.62
CA ARG A 820 -16.05 -21.24 7.47
C ARG A 820 -17.38 -20.61 7.06
N TYR A 821 -18.32 -20.46 7.99
CA TYR A 821 -19.56 -19.69 7.78
C TYR A 821 -19.27 -18.23 8.03
N LYS A 822 -19.69 -17.39 7.10
CA LYS A 822 -19.31 -15.99 7.12
C LYS A 822 -20.54 -15.07 7.01
N GLY A 823 -21.67 -15.56 6.54
CA GLY A 823 -22.96 -14.89 6.59
C GLY A 823 -24.09 -15.87 6.93
N LEU A 824 -25.22 -15.35 7.42
CA LEU A 824 -26.37 -16.20 7.79
C LEU A 824 -26.99 -16.89 6.56
N GLY A 825 -26.89 -16.28 5.38
CA GLY A 825 -27.38 -16.82 4.11
C GLY A 825 -26.52 -17.94 3.50
N GLU A 826 -25.34 -18.23 4.06
CA GLU A 826 -24.47 -19.32 3.60
C GLU A 826 -24.84 -20.68 4.22
N MET A 827 -25.69 -20.66 5.25
CA MET A 827 -26.20 -21.84 5.89
C MET A 827 -27.49 -22.26 5.18
N ASN A 828 -27.58 -23.52 4.77
CA ASN A 828 -28.86 -24.06 4.32
C ASN A 828 -29.89 -23.95 5.46
N PRO A 829 -31.20 -23.84 5.16
CA PRO A 829 -32.22 -23.64 6.20
C PRO A 829 -32.14 -24.62 7.38
N GLY A 830 -31.86 -25.90 7.10
CA GLY A 830 -31.66 -26.91 8.14
C GLY A 830 -30.41 -26.66 9.01
N GLN A 831 -29.31 -26.22 8.42
CA GLN A 831 -28.09 -25.88 9.15
C GLN A 831 -28.27 -24.62 10.00
N LEU A 832 -28.91 -23.59 9.45
CA LEU A 832 -29.23 -22.36 10.20
C LEU A 832 -30.13 -22.67 11.39
N TRP A 833 -31.13 -23.54 11.18
CA TRP A 833 -31.98 -24.04 12.26
C TRP A 833 -31.16 -24.76 13.32
N GLU A 834 -30.46 -25.83 12.97
CA GLU A 834 -29.71 -26.69 13.90
C GLU A 834 -28.63 -25.96 14.70
N THR A 835 -28.03 -24.92 14.14
CA THR A 835 -26.88 -24.24 14.74
C THR A 835 -27.22 -22.94 15.46
N THR A 836 -28.16 -22.16 14.90
CA THR A 836 -28.36 -20.76 15.30
C THR A 836 -29.78 -20.50 15.82
N MET A 837 -30.78 -21.28 15.40
CA MET A 837 -32.18 -21.05 15.79
C MET A 837 -32.74 -22.09 16.77
N ASP A 838 -32.22 -23.32 16.77
CA ASP A 838 -32.65 -24.44 17.61
C ASP A 838 -32.51 -24.06 19.10
N PRO A 839 -33.62 -23.97 19.86
CA PRO A 839 -33.57 -23.61 21.28
C PRO A 839 -32.68 -24.50 22.14
N GLN A 840 -32.42 -25.74 21.73
CA GLN A 840 -31.58 -26.69 22.46
C GLN A 840 -30.08 -26.54 22.17
N LYS A 841 -29.70 -25.94 21.03
CA LYS A 841 -28.31 -25.88 20.54
C LYS A 841 -27.77 -24.46 20.33
N ARG A 842 -28.65 -23.48 20.13
CA ARG A 842 -28.28 -22.09 19.83
C ARG A 842 -27.46 -21.48 20.96
N THR A 843 -26.50 -20.64 20.57
CA THR A 843 -25.76 -19.80 21.51
C THR A 843 -26.20 -18.35 21.35
N LEU A 844 -26.58 -17.74 22.48
CA LEU A 844 -27.08 -16.37 22.53
C LEU A 844 -26.25 -15.57 23.52
N LEU A 845 -25.88 -14.37 23.15
CA LEU A 845 -25.26 -13.40 24.05
C LEU A 845 -26.38 -12.51 24.60
N LYS A 846 -26.62 -12.58 25.92
CA LYS A 846 -27.63 -11.75 26.59
C LYS A 846 -27.09 -10.33 26.74
N VAL A 847 -27.85 -9.33 26.29
CA VAL A 847 -27.51 -7.93 26.54
C VAL A 847 -27.93 -7.60 27.96
N THR A 848 -26.99 -7.09 28.77
CA THR A 848 -27.22 -6.67 30.15
C THR A 848 -26.91 -5.19 30.31
N LEU A 849 -27.60 -4.54 31.25
CA LEU A 849 -27.34 -3.16 31.64
C LEU A 849 -26.74 -3.19 33.06
N GLU A 850 -25.42 -3.24 33.16
CA GLU A 850 -24.72 -3.37 34.46
C GLU A 850 -24.66 -2.03 35.21
N ASP A 851 -24.35 -0.95 34.48
CA ASP A 851 -24.41 0.42 35.00
C ASP A 851 -25.14 1.30 33.97
N ALA A 852 -26.41 1.61 34.27
CA ALA A 852 -27.24 2.48 33.44
C ALA A 852 -26.65 3.89 33.34
N VAL A 853 -26.04 4.40 34.42
CA VAL A 853 -25.49 5.76 34.49
C VAL A 853 -24.21 5.87 33.69
N GLU A 854 -23.31 4.89 33.79
CA GLU A 854 -22.10 4.82 32.99
C GLU A 854 -22.42 4.61 31.51
N THR A 855 -23.38 3.73 31.19
CA THR A 855 -23.83 3.49 29.82
C THR A 855 -24.41 4.75 29.19
N ASP A 856 -25.29 5.48 29.90
CA ASP A 856 -25.89 6.71 29.39
C ASP A 856 -24.85 7.84 29.24
N LYS A 857 -23.87 7.92 30.15
CA LYS A 857 -22.70 8.80 29.99
C LYS A 857 -21.89 8.42 28.76
N MET A 858 -21.63 7.13 28.53
CA MET A 858 -20.91 6.66 27.35
C MET A 858 -21.63 6.99 26.05
N PHE A 859 -22.95 6.77 25.98
CA PHE A 859 -23.76 7.18 24.83
C PHE A 859 -23.72 8.69 24.61
N THR A 860 -23.86 9.48 25.69
CA THR A 860 -23.82 10.96 25.61
C THR A 860 -22.44 11.46 25.16
N VAL A 861 -21.35 10.86 25.63
CA VAL A 861 -19.97 11.24 25.26
C VAL A 861 -19.64 10.78 23.84
N LEU A 862 -20.01 9.56 23.45
CA LEU A 862 -19.65 8.99 22.15
C LEU A 862 -20.57 9.42 21.00
N MET A 863 -21.84 9.72 21.27
CA MET A 863 -22.84 10.07 20.26
C MET A 863 -23.30 11.55 20.34
N GLY A 864 -23.01 12.27 21.43
CA GLY A 864 -23.32 13.69 21.62
C GLY A 864 -22.55 14.67 20.72
N ASP A 865 -22.95 15.94 20.70
CA ASP A 865 -22.45 16.95 19.73
C ASP A 865 -21.05 17.52 20.05
N ALA A 866 -20.57 17.33 21.28
CA ALA A 866 -19.28 17.83 21.71
C ALA A 866 -18.15 16.90 21.26
N VAL A 867 -17.26 17.39 20.41
CA VAL A 867 -16.09 16.64 19.87
C VAL A 867 -15.06 16.35 20.96
N GLU A 868 -14.86 17.29 21.89
CA GLU A 868 -13.79 17.24 22.88
C GLU A 868 -13.95 16.16 23.95
N PRO A 869 -15.12 15.97 24.57
CA PRO A 869 -15.35 14.86 25.49
C PRO A 869 -15.18 13.49 24.82
N ARG A 870 -15.57 13.37 23.55
CA ARG A 870 -15.40 12.15 22.75
C ARG A 870 -13.92 11.86 22.48
N ARG A 871 -13.17 12.90 22.12
CA ARG A 871 -11.73 12.82 21.86
C ARG A 871 -10.97 12.41 23.13
N GLU A 872 -11.25 13.05 24.26
CA GLU A 872 -10.66 12.68 25.56
C GLU A 872 -10.99 11.24 25.93
N PHE A 873 -12.23 10.80 25.73
CA PHE A 873 -12.60 9.41 25.97
C PHE A 873 -11.77 8.44 25.11
N ILE A 874 -11.67 8.70 23.80
CA ILE A 874 -10.88 7.84 22.90
C ILE A 874 -9.40 7.83 23.32
N GLU A 875 -8.79 8.98 23.60
CA GLU A 875 -7.40 9.07 24.06
C GLU A 875 -7.17 8.32 25.39
N ASN A 876 -8.12 8.43 26.33
CA ASN A 876 -8.04 7.82 27.66
C ASN A 876 -8.34 6.32 27.69
N TYR A 877 -9.04 5.76 26.68
CA TYR A 877 -9.42 4.33 26.68
C TYR A 877 -8.85 3.54 25.49
N ALA A 878 -8.20 4.19 24.51
CA ALA A 878 -7.62 3.54 23.33
C ALA A 878 -6.63 2.40 23.67
N HIS A 879 -5.91 2.50 24.78
CA HIS A 879 -4.91 1.53 25.21
C HIS A 879 -5.48 0.30 25.93
N GLN A 880 -6.77 0.31 26.30
CA GLN A 880 -7.44 -0.80 27.01
C GLN A 880 -8.10 -1.80 26.06
N VAL A 881 -8.19 -1.47 24.77
CA VAL A 881 -8.88 -2.28 23.78
C VAL A 881 -8.02 -3.47 23.35
N LYS A 882 -8.28 -4.65 23.93
CA LYS A 882 -7.57 -5.90 23.61
C LYS A 882 -8.09 -6.62 22.35
N ASN A 883 -9.34 -6.34 21.97
CA ASN A 883 -10.01 -6.94 20.81
C ASN A 883 -10.52 -5.83 19.87
N LEU A 884 -9.60 -5.02 19.34
CA LEU A 884 -9.85 -4.37 18.06
C LEU A 884 -9.52 -5.41 17.00
N ASP A 885 -10.50 -5.77 16.18
CA ASP A 885 -10.23 -6.46 14.91
C ASP A 885 -9.45 -5.48 14.02
N VAL A 886 -8.14 -5.38 14.24
CA VAL A 886 -7.16 -4.58 13.46
C VAL A 886 -6.84 -5.27 12.14
#